data_AF-A0A2T5HSS1-F1
#
_entry.id   AF-A0A2T5HSS1-F1
#
_cell.length_a   1.000
_cell.length_b   1.000
_cell.length_c   1.000
_cell.angle_alpha   90.00
_cell.angle_beta   90.00
_cell.angle_gamma   90.00
#
_symmetry.space_group_name_H-M   'P 1'
#
loop_
_entity.id
_entity.type
_entity.pdbx_description
1 polymer ?
#
loop_
_entity_poly.entity_id
_entity_poly.type
_entity_poly.pdbx_seq_one_letter_code
_entity_poly.pdbx_strand_id
1 'polypeptide(L)'
;MPLSPPNKALAARDPALPGLRLLLDDAALAEALGQSKIIHRYLRYKPGTSCLRGIEISGEEGPEWYLVFAYTEPRFAEAAERPKWRHGRHSVQLFPDQCVAIVPARRDRKLRALRRFIDPGRNTRILSVFGPDATLVPLRYKPERRLVGRVETRDAAFLLKAHAPSGFNRALPGAVAASALGGPALVHANPSLGLIACDWLEGDTLDATAGSDAFAAAGAALAAMHGRRAVLPPLAPRNRSMGDDTLEAICESLTLDPKRLSKIDFFTSRMIAEQRGSIGQCHGDFSADQCLLTANGIRIVDWDCAGIGDQGADLGSFLARLDAETLAGRMPVITARRLGTSFLEGYAKERALPRTVEAQRLRHLFMLSTEPFREQWNNWDRAILGLVDHLETALSCQTAETPGLSAALTPQSAERFLRDATGYSLSGAPKLLRHKPGRRALVRYDCQEGPAILGKLHARKRDWRTPAVHARMRELGFDGTGAGEAAVPKAWPAPGDQNLWFMEEVEGTALSEFQTTSADPAVFRRTGQALAELHAAPLDLDRNWNHGNELSVLGKALDTARETQDPVHLDRAHILAAQKLAALPPVQERPIHRDFYPDQVLVAQRKIWLLDLDLAAMGDPAIDLGNFEAHLIEYALRSTGDPWALQHHATAFFAGYADMRPAPDPHRVRVLRDVSLLRHAHIATRFPDRRAFAPGILELSLDLLSEVGTCEAS
;
A
#
# COMPACT_ATOMS: atom_id res chain seq x y z
N MET A 1 4.50 1.65 -29.51
CA MET A 1 4.84 0.27 -29.11
C MET A 1 3.81 -0.67 -29.70
N PRO A 2 4.16 -1.92 -30.06
CA PRO A 2 3.19 -2.89 -30.55
C PRO A 2 2.14 -3.21 -29.47
N LEU A 3 0.91 -3.52 -29.89
CA LEU A 3 -0.17 -3.95 -29.00
C LEU A 3 0.28 -5.03 -28.01
N SER A 4 0.03 -4.81 -26.71
CA SER A 4 0.40 -5.75 -25.65
C SER A 4 -0.31 -7.09 -25.82
N PRO A 5 0.33 -8.23 -25.46
CA PRO A 5 -0.33 -9.54 -25.51
C PRO A 5 -1.68 -9.60 -24.77
N PRO A 6 -1.86 -8.97 -23.58
CA PRO A 6 -3.15 -8.91 -22.91
C PRO A 6 -4.22 -8.17 -23.72
N ASN A 7 -3.90 -7.03 -24.36
CA ASN A 7 -4.85 -6.33 -25.21
C ASN A 7 -5.22 -7.15 -26.45
N LYS A 8 -4.27 -7.90 -27.03
CA LYS A 8 -4.55 -8.84 -28.14
C LYS A 8 -5.53 -9.94 -27.72
N ALA A 9 -5.29 -10.55 -26.55
CA ALA A 9 -6.13 -11.63 -26.03
C ALA A 9 -7.55 -11.14 -25.71
N LEU A 10 -7.69 -9.96 -25.10
CA LEU A 10 -8.98 -9.35 -24.82
C LEU A 10 -9.74 -9.04 -26.12
N ALA A 11 -9.08 -8.41 -27.11
CA ALA A 11 -9.71 -8.08 -28.38
C ALA A 11 -10.16 -9.33 -29.15
N ALA A 12 -9.39 -10.42 -29.12
CA ALA A 12 -9.76 -11.68 -29.76
C ALA A 12 -10.98 -12.37 -29.13
N ARG A 13 -11.28 -12.08 -27.86
CA ARG A 13 -12.42 -12.64 -27.12
C ARG A 13 -13.73 -11.87 -27.31
N ASP A 14 -13.68 -10.65 -27.87
CA ASP A 14 -14.87 -9.86 -28.19
C ASP A 14 -15.00 -9.63 -29.71
N PRO A 15 -15.32 -10.69 -30.50
CA PRO A 15 -15.45 -10.58 -31.95
C PRO A 15 -16.62 -9.70 -32.38
N ALA A 16 -17.55 -9.38 -31.47
CA ALA A 16 -18.64 -8.46 -31.75
C ALA A 16 -18.16 -7.01 -31.93
N LEU A 17 -16.92 -6.68 -31.52
CA LEU A 17 -16.30 -5.38 -31.73
C LEU A 17 -15.05 -5.48 -32.64
N PRO A 18 -15.21 -5.53 -33.98
CA PRO A 18 -14.09 -5.70 -34.91
C PRO A 18 -12.97 -4.65 -34.73
N GLY A 19 -13.35 -3.43 -34.36
CA GLY A 19 -12.44 -2.31 -34.13
C GLY A 19 -11.76 -2.28 -32.77
N LEU A 20 -12.09 -3.17 -31.83
CA LEU A 20 -11.54 -3.12 -30.47
C LEU A 20 -10.02 -3.18 -30.46
N ARG A 21 -9.43 -4.01 -31.32
CA ARG A 21 -7.98 -4.12 -31.48
C ARG A 21 -7.35 -2.77 -31.87
N LEU A 22 -7.94 -2.06 -32.84
CA LEU A 22 -7.44 -0.74 -33.26
C LEU A 22 -7.49 0.25 -32.09
N LEU A 23 -8.58 0.26 -31.32
CA LEU A 23 -8.71 1.17 -30.18
C LEU A 23 -7.72 0.90 -29.05
N LEU A 24 -7.21 -0.31 -28.91
CA LEU A 24 -6.24 -0.68 -27.87
C LEU A 24 -4.77 -0.54 -28.33
N ASP A 25 -4.54 -0.24 -29.61
CA ASP A 25 -3.21 -0.09 -30.21
C ASP A 25 -2.92 1.38 -30.53
N ASP A 26 -2.07 2.02 -29.72
CA ASP A 26 -1.74 3.43 -29.88
C ASP A 26 -1.06 3.74 -31.21
N ALA A 27 -0.21 2.84 -31.70
CA ALA A 27 0.51 3.05 -32.95
C ALA A 27 -0.44 2.89 -34.15
N ALA A 28 -1.24 1.82 -34.17
CA ALA A 28 -2.20 1.61 -35.24
C ALA A 28 -3.28 2.69 -35.27
N LEU A 29 -3.75 3.16 -34.11
CA LEU A 29 -4.72 4.25 -34.04
C LEU A 29 -4.12 5.58 -34.50
N ALA A 30 -2.87 5.88 -34.14
CA ALA A 30 -2.17 7.07 -34.63
C ALA A 30 -2.01 7.03 -36.15
N GLU A 31 -1.59 5.89 -36.70
CA GLU A 31 -1.47 5.66 -38.15
C GLU A 31 -2.82 5.85 -38.87
N ALA A 32 -3.89 5.27 -38.34
CA ALA A 32 -5.25 5.43 -38.90
C ALA A 32 -5.72 6.89 -38.90
N LEU A 33 -5.22 7.72 -37.99
CA LEU A 33 -5.49 9.16 -37.90
C LEU A 33 -4.55 10.02 -38.75
N GLY A 34 -3.56 9.40 -39.41
CA GLY A 34 -2.48 10.13 -40.11
C GLY A 34 -1.60 10.95 -39.15
N GLN A 35 -1.47 10.51 -37.90
CA GLN A 35 -0.71 11.20 -36.86
C GLN A 35 0.51 10.36 -36.44
N SER A 36 1.60 11.03 -36.09
CA SER A 36 2.80 10.35 -35.57
C SER A 36 2.64 9.93 -34.10
N LYS A 37 1.76 10.61 -33.35
CA LYS A 37 1.54 10.37 -31.92
C LYS A 37 0.12 10.74 -31.52
N ILE A 38 -0.43 9.95 -30.59
CA ILE A 38 -1.66 10.26 -29.86
C ILE A 38 -1.40 10.20 -28.36
N ILE A 39 -2.20 10.92 -27.58
CA ILE A 39 -2.19 10.85 -26.12
C ILE A 39 -3.51 10.22 -25.66
N HIS A 40 -3.42 9.10 -24.94
CA HIS A 40 -4.57 8.49 -24.29
C HIS A 40 -5.13 9.41 -23.20
N ARG A 41 -6.45 9.63 -23.18
CA ARG A 41 -7.12 10.44 -22.15
C ARG A 41 -8.26 9.71 -21.42
N TYR A 42 -8.87 8.71 -22.06
CA TYR A 42 -10.01 8.00 -21.50
C TYR A 42 -10.26 6.68 -22.23
N LEU A 43 -10.64 5.63 -21.51
CA LEU A 43 -11.18 4.40 -22.10
C LEU A 43 -12.47 3.98 -21.39
N ARG A 44 -13.48 3.59 -22.18
CA ARG A 44 -14.68 2.92 -21.69
C ARG A 44 -15.04 1.77 -22.61
N TYR A 45 -14.76 0.57 -22.14
CA TYR A 45 -15.07 -0.68 -22.82
C TYR A 45 -16.35 -1.31 -22.24
N LYS A 46 -17.32 -1.60 -23.10
CA LYS A 46 -18.54 -2.34 -22.79
C LYS A 46 -18.55 -3.60 -23.66
N PRO A 47 -18.25 -4.78 -23.08
CA PRO A 47 -18.16 -6.03 -23.83
C PRO A 47 -19.39 -6.28 -24.70
N GLY A 48 -19.16 -6.76 -25.92
CA GLY A 48 -20.22 -7.08 -26.89
C GLY A 48 -21.06 -5.88 -27.34
N THR A 49 -20.72 -4.64 -26.94
CA THR A 49 -21.58 -3.47 -27.14
C THR A 49 -20.84 -2.31 -27.81
N SER A 50 -19.75 -1.83 -27.21
CA SER A 50 -18.95 -0.74 -27.75
C SER A 50 -17.68 -0.51 -26.94
N CYS A 51 -16.63 0.01 -27.58
CA CYS A 51 -15.51 0.64 -26.89
C CYS A 51 -15.41 2.12 -27.29
N LEU A 52 -15.23 3.01 -26.31
CA LEU A 52 -14.99 4.43 -26.51
C LEU A 52 -13.61 4.77 -25.97
N ARG A 53 -12.74 5.30 -26.82
CA ARG A 53 -11.45 5.87 -26.44
C ARG A 53 -11.45 7.38 -26.67
N GLY A 54 -11.09 8.15 -25.64
CA GLY A 54 -10.78 9.57 -25.75
C GLY A 54 -9.30 9.75 -26.02
N ILE A 55 -8.98 10.50 -27.06
CA ILE A 55 -7.59 10.81 -27.43
C ILE A 55 -7.39 12.31 -27.59
N GLU A 56 -6.14 12.71 -27.44
CA GLU A 56 -5.64 14.04 -27.73
C GLU A 56 -4.51 13.97 -28.76
N ILE A 57 -4.51 14.92 -29.69
CA ILE A 57 -3.49 15.11 -30.72
C ILE A 57 -3.00 16.55 -30.63
N SER A 58 -1.72 16.77 -30.88
CA SER A 58 -1.16 18.12 -30.99
C SER A 58 -1.62 18.79 -32.29
N GLY A 59 -2.34 19.90 -32.19
CA GLY A 59 -2.71 20.76 -33.33
C GLY A 59 -1.92 22.07 -33.34
N GLU A 60 -1.99 22.80 -34.47
CA GLU A 60 -1.32 24.10 -34.64
C GLU A 60 -1.86 25.18 -33.69
N GLU A 61 -3.16 25.13 -33.35
CA GLU A 61 -3.84 26.08 -32.45
C GLU A 61 -4.00 25.54 -31.02
N GLY A 62 -3.39 24.40 -30.69
CA GLY A 62 -3.50 23.73 -29.38
C GLY A 62 -3.97 22.28 -29.46
N PRO A 63 -4.27 21.63 -28.32
CA PRO A 63 -4.67 20.23 -28.29
C PRO A 63 -6.04 20.01 -28.95
N GLU A 64 -6.11 19.09 -29.91
CA GLU A 64 -7.36 18.62 -30.48
C GLU A 64 -7.80 17.30 -29.83
N TRP A 65 -9.09 17.22 -29.49
CA TRP A 65 -9.65 16.03 -28.87
C TRP A 65 -10.62 15.28 -29.77
N TYR A 66 -10.54 13.95 -29.69
CA TYR A 66 -11.38 13.05 -30.47
C TYR A 66 -11.99 11.95 -29.59
N LEU A 67 -13.20 11.53 -29.94
CA LEU A 67 -13.85 10.32 -29.46
C LEU A 67 -13.71 9.26 -30.55
N VAL A 68 -13.02 8.18 -30.24
CA VAL A 68 -12.88 7.03 -31.13
C VAL A 68 -13.79 5.93 -30.61
N PHE A 69 -14.76 5.53 -31.43
CA PHE A 69 -15.70 4.46 -31.09
C PHE A 69 -15.40 3.21 -31.92
N ALA A 70 -15.30 2.06 -31.25
CA ALA A 70 -15.56 0.76 -31.88
C ALA A 70 -16.97 0.33 -31.52
N TYR A 71 -17.74 -0.07 -32.52
CA TYR A 71 -19.12 -0.53 -32.38
C TYR A 71 -19.26 -1.97 -32.84
N THR A 72 -20.38 -2.58 -32.45
CA THR A 72 -20.92 -3.73 -33.18
C THR A 72 -21.37 -3.29 -34.58
N GLU A 73 -21.38 -4.21 -35.53
CA GLU A 73 -21.77 -3.92 -36.92
C GLU A 73 -23.16 -3.25 -37.04
N PRO A 74 -24.23 -3.71 -36.36
CA PRO A 74 -25.54 -3.05 -36.43
C PRO A 74 -25.50 -1.61 -35.89
N ARG A 75 -24.72 -1.39 -34.82
CA ARG A 75 -24.61 -0.09 -34.17
C ARG A 75 -23.75 0.88 -34.98
N PHE A 76 -22.74 0.37 -35.68
CA PHE A 76 -21.97 1.15 -36.64
C PHE A 76 -22.85 1.61 -37.81
N ALA A 77 -23.66 0.73 -38.38
CA ALA A 77 -24.60 1.08 -39.46
C ALA A 77 -25.55 2.21 -39.05
N GLU A 78 -26.15 2.13 -37.85
CA GLU A 78 -26.98 3.21 -37.30
C GLU A 78 -26.19 4.52 -37.11
N ALA A 79 -24.96 4.44 -36.62
CA ALA A 79 -24.13 5.60 -36.36
C ALA A 79 -23.66 6.29 -37.66
N ALA A 80 -23.31 5.52 -38.68
CA ALA A 80 -22.80 5.99 -39.97
C ALA A 80 -23.85 6.73 -40.82
N GLU A 81 -25.14 6.44 -40.62
CA GLU A 81 -26.26 7.12 -41.27
C GLU A 81 -26.61 8.48 -40.65
N ARG A 82 -25.92 8.92 -39.60
CA ARG A 82 -26.22 10.19 -38.93
C ARG A 82 -25.94 11.38 -39.87
N PRO A 83 -26.94 12.20 -40.23
CA PRO A 83 -26.74 13.32 -41.18
C PRO A 83 -25.69 14.34 -40.70
N LYS A 84 -25.58 14.52 -39.39
CA LYS A 84 -24.62 15.46 -38.76
C LYS A 84 -23.16 15.03 -38.90
N TRP A 85 -22.88 13.80 -39.30
CA TRP A 85 -21.52 13.26 -39.45
C TRP A 85 -20.94 13.48 -40.87
N ARG A 86 -21.80 13.72 -41.87
CA ARG A 86 -21.46 13.77 -43.30
C ARG A 86 -21.10 15.16 -43.85
N HIS A 87 -21.23 16.23 -43.06
CA HIS A 87 -21.05 17.62 -43.55
C HIS A 87 -20.21 18.53 -42.63
N GLY A 88 -19.32 19.33 -43.25
CA GLY A 88 -18.51 20.41 -42.64
C GLY A 88 -16.99 20.17 -42.69
N ARG A 89 -16.18 21.22 -42.43
CA ARG A 89 -14.68 21.26 -42.44
C ARG A 89 -13.99 20.24 -41.49
N HIS A 90 -14.79 19.49 -40.75
CA HIS A 90 -14.39 18.62 -39.65
C HIS A 90 -15.38 17.44 -39.51
N SER A 91 -15.50 16.66 -40.59
CA SER A 91 -16.36 15.49 -40.66
C SER A 91 -15.89 14.37 -39.73
N VAL A 92 -16.80 13.45 -39.42
CA VAL A 92 -16.46 12.21 -38.71
C VAL A 92 -15.77 11.29 -39.71
N GLN A 93 -14.64 10.70 -39.32
CA GLN A 93 -13.97 9.69 -40.13
C GLN A 93 -14.57 8.32 -39.80
N LEU A 94 -14.92 7.55 -40.82
CA LEU A 94 -15.56 6.24 -40.69
C LEU A 94 -14.66 5.18 -41.29
N PHE A 95 -14.52 4.06 -40.58
CA PHE A 95 -13.75 2.88 -41.00
C PHE A 95 -14.70 1.68 -40.99
N PRO A 96 -15.46 1.46 -42.09
CA PRO A 96 -16.54 0.47 -42.12
C PRO A 96 -16.06 -0.96 -41.84
N ASP A 97 -14.93 -1.37 -42.43
CA ASP A 97 -14.37 -2.73 -42.29
C ASP A 97 -14.06 -3.10 -40.83
N GLN A 98 -13.83 -2.10 -39.98
CA GLN A 98 -13.51 -2.27 -38.57
C GLN A 98 -14.64 -1.76 -37.65
N CYS A 99 -15.75 -1.27 -38.21
CA CYS A 99 -16.84 -0.65 -37.45
C CYS A 99 -16.38 0.48 -36.50
N VAL A 100 -15.39 1.29 -36.94
CA VAL A 100 -14.81 2.39 -36.15
C VAL A 100 -15.26 3.76 -36.64
N ALA A 101 -15.62 4.64 -35.70
CA ALA A 101 -15.94 6.03 -35.97
C ALA A 101 -15.07 6.98 -35.13
N ILE A 102 -14.40 7.91 -35.79
CA ILE A 102 -13.56 8.94 -35.17
C ILE A 102 -14.29 10.28 -35.21
N VAL A 103 -14.72 10.74 -34.05
CA VAL A 103 -15.61 11.88 -33.89
C VAL A 103 -14.86 13.02 -33.19
N PRO A 104 -14.71 14.20 -33.83
CA PRO A 104 -14.12 15.35 -33.16
C PRO A 104 -14.92 15.79 -31.93
N ALA A 105 -14.26 16.22 -30.84
CA ALA A 105 -14.91 16.54 -29.56
C ALA A 105 -16.04 17.58 -29.68
N ARG A 106 -15.91 18.57 -30.58
CA ARG A 106 -16.98 19.55 -30.90
C ARG A 106 -18.32 18.92 -31.33
N ARG A 107 -18.33 17.64 -31.70
CA ARG A 107 -19.52 16.84 -32.06
C ARG A 107 -20.01 15.95 -30.92
N ASP A 108 -19.42 16.02 -29.72
CA ASP A 108 -19.93 15.34 -28.53
C ASP A 108 -21.34 15.85 -28.19
N ARG A 109 -22.33 14.99 -28.46
CA ARG A 109 -23.75 15.32 -28.27
C ARG A 109 -24.17 15.36 -26.80
N LYS A 110 -23.41 14.74 -25.90
CA LYS A 110 -23.72 14.68 -24.47
C LYS A 110 -23.26 15.95 -23.77
N LEU A 111 -22.23 16.62 -24.29
CA LEU A 111 -21.70 17.88 -23.78
C LEU A 111 -22.16 19.06 -24.65
N ARG A 112 -23.38 19.55 -24.37
CA ARG A 112 -24.03 20.62 -25.16
C ARG A 112 -23.20 21.90 -25.26
N ALA A 113 -22.42 22.21 -24.22
CA ALA A 113 -21.58 23.40 -24.16
C ALA A 113 -20.36 23.34 -25.10
N LEU A 114 -19.85 22.14 -25.41
CA LEU A 114 -18.58 21.97 -26.15
C LEU A 114 -18.61 22.63 -27.52
N ARG A 115 -19.74 22.49 -28.24
CA ARG A 115 -19.95 23.12 -29.55
C ARG A 115 -19.86 24.65 -29.48
N ARG A 116 -20.16 25.25 -28.33
CA ARG A 116 -20.17 26.70 -28.15
C ARG A 116 -18.80 27.23 -27.70
N PHE A 117 -18.00 26.42 -27.02
CA PHE A 117 -16.64 26.78 -26.60
C PHE A 117 -15.61 26.65 -27.71
N ILE A 118 -15.77 25.67 -28.61
CA ILE A 118 -14.83 25.40 -29.71
C ILE A 118 -15.15 26.25 -30.97
N ASP A 119 -16.30 26.95 -30.99
CA ASP A 119 -16.69 27.86 -32.09
C ASP A 119 -16.42 29.33 -31.67
N PRO A 120 -15.40 29.99 -32.23
CA PRO A 120 -14.90 31.29 -31.75
C PRO A 120 -15.98 32.38 -31.61
N GLY A 121 -16.96 32.42 -32.53
CA GLY A 121 -18.05 33.42 -32.50
C GLY A 121 -19.16 33.14 -31.50
N ARG A 122 -19.23 31.93 -30.93
CA ARG A 122 -20.26 31.52 -29.95
C ARG A 122 -19.75 31.46 -28.51
N ASN A 123 -18.42 31.47 -28.34
CA ASN A 123 -17.77 31.38 -27.04
C ASN A 123 -17.97 32.66 -26.21
N THR A 124 -17.83 33.83 -26.84
CA THR A 124 -17.91 35.17 -26.19
C THR A 124 -19.19 35.41 -25.40
N ARG A 125 -20.36 34.96 -25.90
CA ARG A 125 -21.65 35.16 -25.19
C ARG A 125 -21.84 34.32 -23.94
N ILE A 126 -21.12 33.20 -23.80
CA ILE A 126 -21.24 32.33 -22.62
C ILE A 126 -20.27 32.76 -21.56
N LEU A 127 -19.07 33.17 -21.98
CA LEU A 127 -18.04 33.64 -21.07
C LEU A 127 -18.27 35.08 -20.60
N SER A 128 -19.12 35.86 -21.28
CA SER A 128 -19.42 37.25 -20.91
C SER A 128 -19.94 37.43 -19.48
N VAL A 129 -20.48 36.38 -18.85
CA VAL A 129 -20.87 36.41 -17.43
C VAL A 129 -19.68 36.59 -16.48
N PHE A 130 -18.47 36.22 -16.91
CA PHE A 130 -17.22 36.41 -16.17
C PHE A 130 -16.52 37.73 -16.52
N GLY A 131 -16.85 38.32 -17.68
CA GLY A 131 -16.30 39.59 -18.13
C GLY A 131 -16.25 39.69 -19.68
N PRO A 132 -16.14 40.90 -20.23
CA PRO A 132 -16.12 41.10 -21.69
C PRO A 132 -14.90 40.47 -22.38
N ASP A 133 -13.78 40.36 -21.66
CA ASP A 133 -12.51 39.81 -22.16
C ASP A 133 -12.28 38.35 -21.73
N ALA A 134 -13.33 37.68 -21.22
CA ALA A 134 -13.20 36.34 -20.69
C ALA A 134 -12.85 35.33 -21.79
N THR A 135 -11.74 34.62 -21.62
CA THR A 135 -11.28 33.54 -22.51
C THR A 135 -11.32 32.21 -21.78
N LEU A 136 -11.44 31.11 -22.52
CA LEU A 136 -11.43 29.76 -21.95
C LEU A 136 -10.16 29.05 -22.37
N VAL A 137 -9.36 28.65 -21.39
CA VAL A 137 -8.23 27.73 -21.54
C VAL A 137 -8.70 26.32 -21.18
N PRO A 138 -8.84 25.42 -22.17
CA PRO A 138 -9.28 24.06 -21.90
C PRO A 138 -8.20 23.27 -21.14
N LEU A 139 -8.57 22.58 -20.04
CA LEU A 139 -7.63 21.83 -19.19
C LEU A 139 -7.75 20.32 -19.34
N ARG A 140 -8.98 19.79 -19.28
CA ARG A 140 -9.20 18.34 -19.36
C ARG A 140 -10.53 18.02 -19.98
N TYR A 141 -10.52 17.08 -20.92
CA TYR A 141 -11.71 16.55 -21.58
C TYR A 141 -11.90 15.07 -21.26
N LYS A 142 -13.06 14.71 -20.72
CA LYS A 142 -13.52 13.33 -20.51
C LYS A 142 -14.76 13.09 -21.40
N PRO A 143 -14.62 12.35 -22.52
CA PRO A 143 -15.69 12.11 -23.49
C PRO A 143 -17.03 11.72 -22.87
N GLU A 144 -18.10 12.31 -23.39
CA GLU A 144 -19.50 12.13 -22.95
C GLU A 144 -19.77 12.45 -21.46
N ARG A 145 -18.78 12.93 -20.71
CA ARG A 145 -18.88 13.11 -19.24
C ARG A 145 -18.68 14.56 -18.82
N ARG A 146 -17.49 15.12 -19.05
CA ARG A 146 -17.18 16.49 -18.66
C ARG A 146 -16.04 17.12 -19.46
N LEU A 147 -16.09 18.44 -19.60
CA LEU A 147 -14.96 19.31 -19.92
C LEU A 147 -14.63 20.14 -18.68
N VAL A 148 -13.35 20.32 -18.40
CA VAL A 148 -12.83 21.22 -17.38
C VAL A 148 -11.93 22.24 -18.07
N GLY A 149 -12.10 23.51 -17.77
CA GLY A 149 -11.27 24.60 -18.28
C GLY A 149 -11.08 25.70 -17.25
N ARG A 150 -10.07 26.53 -17.47
CA ARG A 150 -9.82 27.78 -16.73
C ARG A 150 -10.39 28.92 -17.57
N VAL A 151 -11.30 29.70 -17.01
CA VAL A 151 -11.73 30.96 -17.61
C VAL A 151 -10.81 32.05 -17.08
N GLU A 152 -10.17 32.78 -17.98
CA GLU A 152 -9.26 33.87 -17.66
C GLU A 152 -9.89 35.20 -18.05
N THR A 153 -9.72 36.18 -17.17
CA THR A 153 -10.08 37.59 -17.40
C THR A 153 -8.84 38.44 -17.07
N ARG A 154 -8.91 39.76 -17.26
CA ARG A 154 -7.79 40.65 -16.89
C ARG A 154 -7.42 40.58 -15.41
N ASP A 155 -8.43 40.42 -14.54
CA ASP A 155 -8.27 40.62 -13.09
C ASP A 155 -8.51 39.32 -12.28
N ALA A 156 -9.07 38.27 -12.90
CA ALA A 156 -9.49 37.06 -12.18
C ALA A 156 -9.45 35.80 -13.07
N ALA A 157 -9.41 34.65 -12.42
CA ALA A 157 -9.56 33.34 -13.05
C ALA A 157 -10.65 32.52 -12.36
N PHE A 158 -11.32 31.66 -13.14
CA PHE A 158 -12.39 30.78 -12.67
C PHE A 158 -12.21 29.36 -13.19
N LEU A 159 -12.55 28.36 -12.39
CA LEU A 159 -12.68 26.98 -12.85
C LEU A 159 -14.06 26.79 -13.47
N LEU A 160 -14.12 26.38 -14.73
CA LEU A 160 -15.36 26.06 -15.44
C LEU A 160 -15.44 24.56 -15.76
N LYS A 161 -16.50 23.92 -15.30
CA LYS A 161 -16.85 22.54 -15.66
C LYS A 161 -18.12 22.51 -16.50
N ALA A 162 -18.07 21.84 -17.64
CA ALA A 162 -19.21 21.52 -18.49
C ALA A 162 -19.52 20.03 -18.37
N HIS A 163 -20.68 19.67 -17.84
CA HIS A 163 -21.09 18.29 -17.58
C HIS A 163 -22.20 17.82 -18.52
N ALA A 164 -22.26 16.50 -18.73
CA ALA A 164 -23.48 15.87 -19.22
C ALA A 164 -24.62 16.03 -18.18
N PRO A 165 -25.91 15.98 -18.56
CA PRO A 165 -27.02 16.33 -17.67
C PRO A 165 -27.04 15.59 -16.32
N SER A 166 -26.78 14.27 -16.31
CA SER A 166 -26.71 13.49 -15.07
C SER A 166 -25.50 13.85 -14.19
N GLY A 167 -24.39 14.26 -14.81
CA GLY A 167 -23.20 14.75 -14.10
C GLY A 167 -23.44 16.10 -13.46
N PHE A 168 -24.13 17.01 -14.15
CA PHE A 168 -24.48 18.34 -13.63
C PHE A 168 -25.34 18.22 -12.36
N ASN A 169 -26.41 17.41 -12.40
CA ASN A 169 -27.29 17.23 -11.26
C ASN A 169 -26.59 16.63 -10.03
N ARG A 170 -25.52 15.84 -10.26
CA ARG A 170 -24.70 15.27 -9.19
C ARG A 170 -23.72 16.29 -8.61
N ALA A 171 -23.07 17.07 -9.47
CA ALA A 171 -22.00 17.97 -9.08
C ALA A 171 -22.49 19.29 -8.44
N LEU A 172 -23.66 19.79 -8.84
CA LEU A 172 -24.16 21.09 -8.36
C LEU A 172 -24.33 21.15 -6.82
N PRO A 173 -24.96 20.17 -6.14
CA PRO A 173 -25.05 20.19 -4.68
C PRO A 173 -23.67 20.24 -4.00
N GLY A 174 -22.69 19.51 -4.55
CA GLY A 174 -21.31 19.53 -4.06
C GLY A 174 -20.63 20.88 -4.22
N ALA A 175 -20.81 21.55 -5.36
CA ALA A 175 -20.29 22.90 -5.58
C ALA A 175 -20.91 23.94 -4.62
N VAL A 176 -22.21 23.83 -4.33
CA VAL A 176 -22.88 24.67 -3.33
C VAL A 176 -22.32 24.40 -1.93
N ALA A 177 -22.15 23.13 -1.56
CA ALA A 177 -21.58 22.75 -0.27
C ALA A 177 -20.11 23.21 -0.11
N ALA A 178 -19.30 23.11 -1.17
CA ALA A 178 -17.93 23.60 -1.19
C ALA A 178 -17.87 25.09 -0.84
N SER A 179 -18.72 25.90 -1.48
CA SER A 179 -18.83 27.34 -1.20
C SER A 179 -19.11 27.63 0.28
N ALA A 180 -20.00 26.85 0.91
CA ALA A 180 -20.34 27.01 2.32
C ALA A 180 -19.26 26.51 3.31
N LEU A 181 -18.38 25.61 2.86
CA LEU A 181 -17.44 24.90 3.72
C LEU A 181 -15.98 25.33 3.55
N GLY A 182 -15.75 26.44 2.84
CA GLY A 182 -14.40 26.93 2.59
C GLY A 182 -13.68 26.17 1.47
N GLY A 183 -14.41 25.53 0.56
CA GLY A 183 -13.93 25.13 -0.76
C GLY A 183 -13.98 26.30 -1.77
N PRO A 184 -13.87 26.03 -3.08
CA PRO A 184 -14.07 27.03 -4.13
C PRO A 184 -15.50 27.60 -4.10
N ALA A 185 -15.65 28.92 -4.13
CA ALA A 185 -16.98 29.53 -4.14
C ALA A 185 -17.67 29.32 -5.49
N LEU A 186 -18.97 29.00 -5.47
CA LEU A 186 -19.77 28.87 -6.68
C LEU A 186 -20.08 30.27 -7.25
N VAL A 187 -19.57 30.56 -8.45
CA VAL A 187 -19.73 31.85 -9.13
C VAL A 187 -20.91 31.83 -10.09
N HIS A 188 -21.05 30.74 -10.85
CA HIS A 188 -22.11 30.63 -11.85
C HIS A 188 -22.55 29.17 -12.06
N ALA A 189 -23.83 28.97 -12.36
CA ALA A 189 -24.35 27.68 -12.82
C ALA A 189 -25.36 27.88 -13.96
N ASN A 190 -25.26 27.05 -15.00
CA ASN A 190 -26.19 27.05 -16.12
C ASN A 190 -26.69 25.62 -16.41
N PRO A 191 -27.87 25.23 -15.89
CA PRO A 191 -28.43 23.90 -16.08
C PRO A 191 -28.68 23.52 -17.55
N SER A 192 -29.05 24.49 -18.40
CA SER A 192 -29.37 24.22 -19.81
C SER A 192 -28.16 23.74 -20.62
N LEU A 193 -26.97 24.19 -20.22
CA LEU A 193 -25.67 23.85 -20.80
C LEU A 193 -24.85 22.90 -19.94
N GLY A 194 -25.29 22.62 -18.72
CA GLY A 194 -24.57 21.81 -17.74
C GLY A 194 -23.31 22.48 -17.20
N LEU A 195 -23.28 23.81 -17.08
CA LEU A 195 -22.10 24.55 -16.63
C LEU A 195 -22.12 24.78 -15.12
N ILE A 196 -20.98 24.54 -14.47
CA ILE A 196 -20.70 24.93 -13.08
C ILE A 196 -19.38 25.69 -13.12
N ALA A 197 -19.36 26.91 -12.60
CA ALA A 197 -18.16 27.73 -12.50
C ALA A 197 -17.92 28.13 -11.05
N CYS A 198 -16.68 27.94 -10.61
CA CYS A 198 -16.25 28.30 -9.27
C CYS A 198 -14.98 29.17 -9.33
N ASP A 199 -14.63 29.79 -8.21
CA ASP A 199 -13.36 30.50 -8.08
C ASP A 199 -12.17 29.59 -8.43
N TRP A 200 -11.16 30.16 -9.08
CA TRP A 200 -9.86 29.51 -9.21
C TRP A 200 -9.11 29.63 -7.88
N LEU A 201 -8.66 28.49 -7.35
CA LEU A 201 -7.82 28.47 -6.16
C LEU A 201 -6.37 28.29 -6.60
N GLU A 202 -5.51 29.23 -6.22
CA GLU A 202 -4.07 29.12 -6.44
C GLU A 202 -3.44 28.17 -5.40
N GLY A 203 -2.63 27.23 -5.88
CA GLY A 203 -1.95 26.23 -5.08
C GLY A 203 -1.57 24.99 -5.89
N ASP A 204 -0.70 24.17 -5.31
CA ASP A 204 -0.22 22.95 -5.92
C ASP A 204 -1.04 21.75 -5.47
N THR A 205 -1.33 20.84 -6.40
CA THR A 205 -1.98 19.58 -6.05
C THR A 205 -1.08 18.76 -5.13
N LEU A 206 -1.64 18.25 -4.04
CA LEU A 206 -0.93 17.39 -3.11
C LEU A 206 -0.53 16.08 -3.81
N ASP A 207 0.76 15.86 -3.89
CA ASP A 207 1.36 14.63 -4.40
C ASP A 207 2.36 14.05 -3.39
N ALA A 208 3.00 12.94 -3.76
CA ALA A 208 3.92 12.23 -2.89
C ALA A 208 5.18 13.04 -2.48
N THR A 209 5.47 14.16 -3.16
CA THR A 209 6.64 15.01 -2.89
C THR A 209 6.42 16.00 -1.75
N ALA A 210 5.16 16.33 -1.43
CA ALA A 210 4.79 17.34 -0.43
C ALA A 210 5.12 16.96 1.03
N GLY A 211 5.59 15.73 1.29
CA GLY A 211 6.04 15.26 2.61
C GLY A 211 4.90 14.90 3.59
N SER A 212 5.26 14.36 4.75
CA SER A 212 4.31 13.83 5.74
C SER A 212 3.41 14.90 6.38
N ASP A 213 3.92 16.12 6.60
CA ASP A 213 3.17 17.20 7.25
C ASP A 213 2.00 17.67 6.39
N ALA A 214 2.18 17.75 5.07
CA ALA A 214 1.11 18.11 4.14
C ALA A 214 -0.01 17.06 4.12
N PHE A 215 0.34 15.77 4.22
CA PHE A 215 -0.65 14.69 4.34
C PHE A 215 -1.39 14.73 5.67
N ALA A 216 -0.70 15.03 6.77
CA ALA A 216 -1.37 15.26 8.07
C ALA A 216 -2.32 16.45 8.00
N ALA A 217 -1.91 17.56 7.37
CA ALA A 217 -2.79 18.71 7.14
C ALA A 217 -4.01 18.36 6.28
N ALA A 218 -3.86 17.48 5.28
CA ALA A 218 -4.97 16.99 4.48
C ALA A 218 -5.96 16.14 5.30
N GLY A 219 -5.44 15.32 6.22
CA GLY A 219 -6.24 14.57 7.19
C GLY A 219 -7.07 15.48 8.09
N ALA A 220 -6.43 16.52 8.64
CA ALA A 220 -7.09 17.52 9.47
C ALA A 220 -8.17 18.29 8.68
N ALA A 221 -7.87 18.68 7.43
CA ALA A 221 -8.83 19.37 6.57
C ALA A 221 -10.07 18.50 6.27
N LEU A 222 -9.89 17.20 6.00
CA LEU A 222 -11.00 16.26 5.81
C LEU A 222 -11.81 16.09 7.10
N ALA A 223 -11.15 15.99 8.26
CA ALA A 223 -11.84 15.86 9.55
C ALA A 223 -12.71 17.10 9.86
N ALA A 224 -12.18 18.29 9.62
CA ALA A 224 -12.91 19.55 9.74
C ALA A 224 -14.11 19.59 8.78
N MET A 225 -13.92 19.15 7.53
CA MET A 225 -15.00 19.03 6.55
C MET A 225 -16.13 18.11 7.06
N HIS A 226 -15.77 16.92 7.54
CA HIS A 226 -16.70 15.93 8.05
C HIS A 226 -17.45 16.38 9.33
N GLY A 227 -16.89 17.32 10.10
CA GLY A 227 -17.49 17.86 11.33
C GLY A 227 -18.46 19.02 11.12
N ARG A 228 -18.46 19.65 9.94
CA ARG A 228 -19.36 20.75 9.60
C ARG A 228 -20.68 20.23 9.02
N ARG A 229 -21.69 21.10 8.99
CA ARG A 229 -23.01 20.80 8.42
C ARG A 229 -23.20 21.55 7.10
N ALA A 230 -23.48 20.82 6.03
CA ALA A 230 -24.01 21.35 4.78
C ALA A 230 -25.21 20.51 4.31
N VAL A 231 -26.06 21.11 3.48
CA VAL A 231 -27.18 20.41 2.84
C VAL A 231 -26.64 19.65 1.64
N LEU A 232 -26.54 18.33 1.77
CA LEU A 232 -26.09 17.43 0.72
C LEU A 232 -27.10 16.30 0.50
N PRO A 233 -27.24 15.80 -0.73
CA PRO A 233 -28.05 14.61 -0.99
C PRO A 233 -27.42 13.38 -0.34
N PRO A 234 -28.17 12.27 -0.18
CA PRO A 234 -27.57 10.98 0.13
C PRO A 234 -26.44 10.67 -0.86
N LEU A 235 -25.33 10.16 -0.35
CA LEU A 235 -24.21 9.76 -1.19
C LEU A 235 -24.70 8.71 -2.17
N ALA A 236 -24.52 8.99 -3.46
CA ALA A 236 -24.92 8.04 -4.49
C ALA A 236 -24.15 6.73 -4.24
N PRO A 237 -24.82 5.57 -4.21
CA PRO A 237 -24.11 4.32 -4.08
C PRO A 237 -23.12 4.22 -5.23
N ARG A 238 -21.84 3.97 -4.89
CA ARG A 238 -20.81 3.65 -5.88
C ARG A 238 -21.12 2.25 -6.41
N ASN A 239 -22.12 2.16 -7.28
CA ASN A 239 -22.45 0.92 -7.95
C ASN A 239 -21.39 0.63 -9.00
N ARG A 240 -20.90 -0.59 -8.95
CA ARG A 240 -19.90 -1.15 -9.85
C ARG A 240 -20.47 -1.46 -11.25
N SER A 241 -21.77 -1.25 -11.45
CA SER A 241 -22.54 -1.65 -12.64
C SER A 241 -22.05 -1.14 -14.00
N MET A 242 -21.17 -0.14 -14.06
CA MET A 242 -20.57 0.33 -15.33
C MET A 242 -19.17 -0.25 -15.58
N GLY A 243 -18.62 -0.99 -14.63
CA GLY A 243 -17.32 -1.67 -14.69
C GLY A 243 -17.38 -3.16 -14.36
N ASP A 244 -18.52 -3.70 -13.90
CA ASP A 244 -18.70 -5.13 -13.65
C ASP A 244 -18.54 -5.95 -14.94
N ASP A 245 -19.29 -5.63 -16.00
CA ASP A 245 -19.15 -6.30 -17.30
C ASP A 245 -17.72 -6.17 -17.84
N THR A 246 -17.12 -4.97 -17.73
CA THR A 246 -15.73 -4.74 -18.16
C THR A 246 -14.77 -5.63 -17.39
N LEU A 247 -14.93 -5.71 -16.07
CA LEU A 247 -14.04 -6.49 -15.22
C LEU A 247 -14.25 -7.98 -15.45
N GLU A 248 -15.49 -8.44 -15.61
CA GLU A 248 -15.82 -9.84 -15.93
C GLU A 248 -15.15 -10.25 -17.24
N ALA A 249 -15.31 -9.47 -18.31
CA ALA A 249 -14.63 -9.74 -19.59
C ALA A 249 -13.10 -9.71 -19.47
N ILE A 250 -12.56 -8.78 -18.66
CA ILE A 250 -11.13 -8.77 -18.33
C ILE A 250 -10.74 -10.06 -17.60
N CYS A 251 -11.49 -10.47 -16.59
CA CYS A 251 -11.21 -11.66 -15.79
C CYS A 251 -11.27 -12.93 -16.63
N GLU A 252 -12.26 -13.06 -17.51
CA GLU A 252 -12.30 -14.14 -18.49
C GLU A 252 -11.07 -14.14 -19.40
N SER A 253 -10.62 -12.96 -19.86
CA SER A 253 -9.40 -12.84 -20.66
C SER A 253 -8.14 -13.25 -19.90
N LEU A 254 -8.13 -13.04 -18.59
CA LEU A 254 -7.03 -13.40 -17.68
C LEU A 254 -7.18 -14.79 -17.07
N THR A 255 -8.22 -15.56 -17.42
CA THR A 255 -8.57 -16.84 -16.79
C THR A 255 -8.74 -16.77 -15.27
N LEU A 256 -9.13 -15.60 -14.76
CA LEU A 256 -9.44 -15.37 -13.35
C LEU A 256 -10.84 -15.89 -13.04
N ASP A 257 -10.97 -16.76 -12.03
CA ASP A 257 -12.27 -17.26 -11.56
C ASP A 257 -13.17 -16.09 -11.07
N PRO A 258 -14.33 -15.83 -11.70
CA PRO A 258 -15.25 -14.76 -11.29
C PRO A 258 -15.70 -14.87 -9.83
N LYS A 259 -15.74 -16.08 -9.26
CA LYS A 259 -16.09 -16.30 -7.85
C LYS A 259 -15.14 -15.59 -6.89
N ARG A 260 -13.87 -15.40 -7.27
CA ARG A 260 -12.88 -14.64 -6.48
C ARG A 260 -13.34 -13.20 -6.27
N LEU A 261 -13.80 -12.56 -7.35
CA LEU A 261 -14.30 -11.19 -7.29
C LEU A 261 -15.61 -11.08 -6.51
N SER A 262 -16.56 -11.98 -6.75
CA SER A 262 -17.82 -12.02 -6.01
C SER A 262 -17.59 -12.22 -4.51
N LYS A 263 -16.58 -13.04 -4.15
CA LYS A 263 -16.16 -13.24 -2.76
C LYS A 263 -15.60 -11.96 -2.16
N ILE A 264 -14.73 -11.24 -2.87
CA ILE A 264 -14.19 -9.95 -2.41
C ILE A 264 -15.30 -8.91 -2.22
N ASP A 265 -16.19 -8.77 -3.19
CA ASP A 265 -17.31 -7.82 -3.13
C ASP A 265 -18.23 -8.13 -1.93
N PHE A 266 -18.58 -9.40 -1.76
CA PHE A 266 -19.39 -9.88 -0.64
C PHE A 266 -18.73 -9.57 0.71
N PHE A 267 -17.47 -9.95 0.91
CA PHE A 267 -16.82 -9.77 2.21
C PHE A 267 -16.55 -8.32 2.56
N THR A 268 -16.11 -7.50 1.60
CA THR A 268 -15.90 -6.06 1.84
C THR A 268 -17.23 -5.36 2.18
N SER A 269 -18.31 -5.69 1.47
CA SER A 269 -19.65 -5.16 1.78
C SER A 269 -20.15 -5.61 3.15
N ARG A 270 -19.95 -6.88 3.50
CA ARG A 270 -20.34 -7.44 4.80
C ARG A 270 -19.58 -6.77 5.95
N MET A 271 -18.27 -6.59 5.82
CA MET A 271 -17.43 -5.92 6.84
C MET A 271 -17.91 -4.49 7.11
N ILE A 272 -18.24 -3.72 6.07
CA ILE A 272 -18.76 -2.35 6.21
C ILE A 272 -20.11 -2.37 6.96
N ALA A 273 -21.00 -3.29 6.60
CA ALA A 273 -22.31 -3.41 7.24
C ALA A 273 -22.21 -3.80 8.73
N GLU A 274 -21.34 -4.75 9.08
CA GLU A 274 -21.14 -5.24 10.45
C GLU A 274 -20.51 -4.19 11.36
N GLN A 275 -19.55 -3.40 10.85
CA GLN A 275 -18.80 -2.42 11.65
C GLN A 275 -19.58 -1.13 11.96
N ARG A 276 -20.71 -0.88 11.26
CA ARG A 276 -21.59 0.30 11.39
C ARG A 276 -20.82 1.62 11.22
N GLY A 277 -20.73 2.11 9.98
CA GLY A 277 -20.01 3.34 9.62
C GLY A 277 -20.49 4.61 10.33
N SER A 278 -19.64 5.66 10.29
CA SER A 278 -19.99 6.96 10.84
C SER A 278 -20.73 7.77 9.78
N ILE A 279 -22.05 7.80 9.86
CA ILE A 279 -22.87 8.46 8.83
C ILE A 279 -22.81 9.99 9.00
N GLY A 280 -22.40 10.68 7.95
CA GLY A 280 -22.31 12.13 7.92
C GLY A 280 -21.96 12.64 6.53
N GLN A 281 -21.54 13.89 6.45
CA GLN A 281 -21.08 14.48 5.21
C GLN A 281 -19.78 13.82 4.74
N CYS A 282 -19.71 13.49 3.46
CA CYS A 282 -18.57 12.91 2.75
C CYS A 282 -18.28 13.70 1.47
N HIS A 283 -17.01 13.72 1.07
CA HIS A 283 -16.52 14.21 -0.21
C HIS A 283 -16.91 13.27 -1.35
N GLY A 284 -16.90 11.95 -1.11
CA GLY A 284 -17.43 10.92 -1.99
C GLY A 284 -16.51 10.47 -3.11
N ASP A 285 -15.32 11.06 -3.25
CA ASP A 285 -14.20 10.62 -4.11
C ASP A 285 -12.86 11.20 -3.62
N PHE A 286 -12.58 11.09 -2.32
CA PHE A 286 -11.42 11.75 -1.74
C PHE A 286 -10.11 11.02 -2.06
N SER A 287 -9.10 11.79 -2.49
CA SER A 287 -7.73 11.36 -2.77
C SER A 287 -6.77 12.55 -2.67
N ALA A 288 -5.46 12.30 -2.63
CA ALA A 288 -4.44 13.34 -2.49
C ALA A 288 -4.54 14.42 -3.58
N ASP A 289 -4.83 14.03 -4.82
CA ASP A 289 -4.97 14.96 -5.94
C ASP A 289 -6.18 15.92 -5.84
N GLN A 290 -7.04 15.74 -4.83
CA GLN A 290 -8.15 16.64 -4.51
C GLN A 290 -7.85 17.59 -3.35
N CYS A 291 -6.60 17.62 -2.88
CA CYS A 291 -6.10 18.56 -1.89
C CYS A 291 -5.14 19.53 -2.59
N LEU A 292 -5.41 20.83 -2.50
CA LEU A 292 -4.47 21.87 -2.92
C LEU A 292 -3.69 22.39 -1.73
N LEU A 293 -2.36 22.37 -1.82
CA LEU A 293 -1.46 23.05 -0.91
C LEU A 293 -1.39 24.52 -1.31
N THR A 294 -1.96 25.37 -0.45
CA THR A 294 -1.98 26.83 -0.63
C THR A 294 -1.15 27.52 0.43
N ALA A 295 -0.87 28.82 0.27
CA ALA A 295 -0.20 29.63 1.30
C ALA A 295 -0.93 29.62 2.66
N ASN A 296 -2.25 29.34 2.66
CA ASN A 296 -3.09 29.31 3.85
C ASN A 296 -3.41 27.87 4.31
N GLY A 297 -2.65 26.87 3.85
CA GLY A 297 -2.85 25.46 4.17
C GLY A 297 -3.63 24.68 3.11
N ILE A 298 -4.15 23.51 3.49
CA ILE A 298 -4.82 22.58 2.57
C ILE A 298 -6.24 23.05 2.25
N ARG A 299 -6.59 23.07 0.96
CA ARG A 299 -7.95 23.33 0.45
C ARG A 299 -8.47 22.12 -0.34
N ILE A 300 -9.68 21.66 -0.03
CA ILE A 300 -10.31 20.51 -0.70
C ILE A 300 -11.07 20.97 -1.96
N VAL A 301 -10.84 20.28 -3.08
CA VAL A 301 -11.45 20.53 -4.39
C VAL A 301 -12.15 19.29 -4.96
N ASP A 302 -12.78 19.41 -6.14
CA ASP A 302 -13.58 18.35 -6.83
C ASP A 302 -14.71 17.70 -6.02
N TRP A 303 -15.57 18.53 -5.44
CA TRP A 303 -16.75 18.14 -4.66
C TRP A 303 -17.89 17.49 -5.49
N ASP A 304 -17.64 17.11 -6.74
CA ASP A 304 -18.64 16.61 -7.70
C ASP A 304 -19.41 15.37 -7.19
N CYS A 305 -18.83 14.65 -6.22
CA CYS A 305 -19.37 13.42 -5.65
C CYS A 305 -19.83 13.57 -4.19
N ALA A 306 -19.86 14.79 -3.64
CA ALA A 306 -20.17 15.02 -2.23
C ALA A 306 -21.61 14.59 -1.88
N GLY A 307 -21.78 14.03 -0.69
CA GLY A 307 -23.06 13.48 -0.23
C GLY A 307 -23.06 13.10 1.25
N ILE A 308 -24.18 12.59 1.75
CA ILE A 308 -24.32 12.03 3.10
C ILE A 308 -24.12 10.51 3.04
N GLY A 309 -23.09 9.99 3.71
CA GLY A 309 -22.73 8.57 3.70
C GLY A 309 -21.80 8.19 4.85
N ASP A 310 -21.19 7.00 4.76
CA ASP A 310 -20.17 6.57 5.72
C ASP A 310 -18.88 7.38 5.51
N GLN A 311 -18.49 8.17 6.52
CA GLN A 311 -17.27 8.98 6.50
C GLN A 311 -16.00 8.14 6.40
N GLY A 312 -16.03 6.87 6.79
CA GLY A 312 -14.93 5.93 6.53
C GLY A 312 -14.63 5.75 5.05
N ALA A 313 -15.58 6.03 4.15
CA ALA A 313 -15.42 5.91 2.70
C ALA A 313 -14.37 6.88 2.13
N ASP A 314 -14.29 8.11 2.62
CA ASP A 314 -13.31 9.09 2.12
C ASP A 314 -11.89 8.74 2.56
N LEU A 315 -11.71 8.34 3.82
CA LEU A 315 -10.41 7.87 4.32
C LEU A 315 -9.99 6.58 3.59
N GLY A 316 -10.94 5.64 3.43
CA GLY A 316 -10.71 4.40 2.70
C GLY A 316 -10.35 4.63 1.23
N SER A 317 -11.04 5.55 0.55
CA SER A 317 -10.76 5.95 -0.83
C SER A 317 -9.36 6.55 -0.98
N PHE A 318 -8.97 7.41 -0.04
CA PHE A 318 -7.64 8.03 -0.03
C PHE A 318 -6.53 6.98 0.11
N LEU A 319 -6.65 6.10 1.11
CA LEU A 319 -5.68 5.02 1.34
C LEU A 319 -5.64 4.02 0.18
N ALA A 320 -6.80 3.68 -0.40
CA ALA A 320 -6.87 2.79 -1.55
C ALA A 320 -6.18 3.38 -2.79
N ARG A 321 -6.20 4.72 -2.97
CA ARG A 321 -5.46 5.37 -4.05
C ARG A 321 -3.95 5.27 -3.82
N LEU A 322 -3.47 5.44 -2.57
CA LEU A 322 -2.07 5.18 -2.25
C LEU A 322 -1.68 3.73 -2.52
N ASP A 323 -2.52 2.76 -2.14
CA ASP A 323 -2.28 1.35 -2.45
C ASP A 323 -2.22 1.09 -3.96
N ALA A 324 -3.11 1.70 -4.74
CA ALA A 324 -3.10 1.56 -6.19
C ALA A 324 -1.80 2.12 -6.82
N GLU A 325 -1.28 3.23 -6.30
CA GLU A 325 0.03 3.77 -6.74
C GLU A 325 1.17 2.80 -6.42
N THR A 326 1.10 2.09 -5.29
CA THR A 326 2.10 1.07 -4.95
C THR A 326 2.04 -0.17 -5.83
N LEU A 327 0.83 -0.67 -6.09
CA LEU A 327 0.61 -1.84 -6.95
C LEU A 327 0.99 -1.53 -8.41
N ALA A 328 0.89 -0.26 -8.80
CA ALA A 328 1.36 0.23 -10.09
C ALA A 328 2.89 0.39 -10.19
N GLY A 329 3.61 0.27 -9.08
CA GLY A 329 5.05 0.55 -9.02
C GLY A 329 5.41 2.03 -9.14
N ARG A 330 4.45 2.95 -8.98
CA ARG A 330 4.67 4.40 -9.04
C ARG A 330 5.03 5.01 -7.69
N MET A 331 4.76 4.29 -6.60
CA MET A 331 5.10 4.70 -5.24
C MET A 331 5.66 3.54 -4.43
N PRO A 332 6.78 3.71 -3.71
CA PRO A 332 7.24 2.72 -2.75
C PRO A 332 6.23 2.54 -1.61
N VAL A 333 6.02 1.31 -1.14
CA VAL A 333 4.98 1.06 -0.12
C VAL A 333 5.36 1.63 1.25
N ILE A 334 6.65 1.84 1.56
CA ILE A 334 7.08 2.56 2.78
C ILE A 334 6.52 3.97 2.72
N THR A 335 6.70 4.64 1.58
CA THR A 335 6.21 5.99 1.33
C THR A 335 4.69 6.03 1.44
N ALA A 336 3.96 5.13 0.77
CA ALA A 336 2.51 5.07 0.86
C ALA A 336 2.01 4.84 2.29
N ARG A 337 2.64 3.93 3.05
CA ARG A 337 2.32 3.70 4.46
C ARG A 337 2.60 4.91 5.33
N ARG A 338 3.76 5.55 5.16
CA ARG A 338 4.14 6.75 5.91
C ARG A 338 3.14 7.87 5.65
N LEU A 339 2.87 8.18 4.39
CA LEU A 339 1.93 9.24 3.99
C LEU A 339 0.50 8.92 4.44
N GLY A 340 0.06 7.68 4.29
CA GLY A 340 -1.24 7.21 4.79
C GLY A 340 -1.35 7.30 6.32
N THR A 341 -0.28 6.97 7.05
CA THR A 341 -0.23 7.09 8.52
C THR A 341 -0.31 8.55 8.93
N SER A 342 0.51 9.43 8.35
CA SER A 342 0.46 10.87 8.63
C SER A 342 -0.92 11.46 8.33
N PHE A 343 -1.55 11.06 7.22
CA PHE A 343 -2.93 11.45 6.90
C PHE A 343 -3.95 11.00 7.97
N LEU A 344 -3.89 9.75 8.41
CA LEU A 344 -4.77 9.24 9.47
C LEU A 344 -4.52 9.92 10.81
N GLU A 345 -3.27 10.18 11.18
CA GLU A 345 -2.90 10.91 12.40
C GLU A 345 -3.43 12.34 12.37
N GLY A 346 -3.30 13.03 11.23
CA GLY A 346 -3.86 14.35 11.02
C GLY A 346 -5.37 14.39 11.20
N TYR A 347 -6.08 13.40 10.66
CA TYR A 347 -7.52 13.25 10.87
C TYR A 347 -7.84 12.97 12.35
N ALA A 348 -7.10 12.06 12.98
CA ALA A 348 -7.32 11.59 14.35
C ALA A 348 -7.17 12.70 15.42
N LYS A 349 -6.38 13.74 15.14
CA LYS A 349 -6.25 14.92 16.00
C LYS A 349 -7.57 15.68 16.20
N GLU A 350 -8.39 15.73 15.16
CA GLU A 350 -9.65 16.48 15.16
C GLU A 350 -10.86 15.58 15.47
N ARG A 351 -10.83 14.33 14.97
CA ARG A 351 -11.98 13.41 15.09
C ARG A 351 -11.51 11.95 15.18
N ALA A 352 -12.24 11.15 15.97
CA ALA A 352 -12.00 9.71 16.04
C ALA A 352 -12.13 9.03 14.67
N LEU A 353 -11.21 8.12 14.36
CA LEU A 353 -11.22 7.35 13.12
C LEU A 353 -12.47 6.45 13.04
N PRO A 354 -13.24 6.49 11.93
CA PRO A 354 -14.34 5.55 11.73
C PRO A 354 -13.85 4.10 11.73
N ARG A 355 -14.62 3.19 12.34
CA ARG A 355 -14.25 1.75 12.39
C ARG A 355 -14.19 1.11 11.00
N THR A 356 -14.92 1.67 10.05
CA THR A 356 -15.05 1.17 8.67
C THR A 356 -13.89 1.53 7.75
N VAL A 357 -12.89 2.32 8.18
CA VAL A 357 -11.81 2.82 7.30
C VAL A 357 -11.11 1.69 6.53
N GLU A 358 -10.74 0.60 7.20
CA GLU A 358 -10.03 -0.50 6.55
C GLU A 358 -10.95 -1.29 5.60
N ALA A 359 -12.20 -1.55 6.01
CA ALA A 359 -13.18 -2.21 5.14
C ALA A 359 -13.48 -1.37 3.88
N GLN A 360 -13.57 -0.05 4.07
CA GLN A 360 -13.76 0.92 2.99
C GLN A 360 -12.52 1.01 2.11
N ARG A 361 -11.31 0.94 2.65
CA ARG A 361 -10.05 0.89 1.88
C ARG A 361 -10.04 -0.32 0.95
N LEU A 362 -10.33 -1.52 1.46
CA LEU A 362 -10.40 -2.74 0.64
C LEU A 362 -11.51 -2.64 -0.43
N ARG A 363 -12.69 -2.12 -0.05
CA ARG A 363 -13.80 -1.89 -0.98
C ARG A 363 -13.40 -0.93 -2.10
N HIS A 364 -12.74 0.17 -1.76
CA HIS A 364 -12.29 1.17 -2.72
C HIS A 364 -11.20 0.62 -3.62
N LEU A 365 -10.21 -0.09 -3.08
CA LEU A 365 -9.16 -0.72 -3.87
C LEU A 365 -9.76 -1.72 -4.89
N PHE A 366 -10.79 -2.47 -4.49
CA PHE A 366 -11.55 -3.34 -5.40
C PHE A 366 -12.37 -2.58 -6.46
N MET A 367 -12.79 -1.34 -6.21
CA MET A 367 -13.41 -0.49 -7.24
C MET A 367 -12.37 0.02 -8.26
N LEU A 368 -11.10 0.13 -7.86
CA LEU A 368 -9.99 0.53 -8.74
C LEU A 368 -9.50 -0.62 -9.64
N SER A 369 -10.01 -1.85 -9.50
CA SER A 369 -9.54 -3.03 -10.26
C SER A 369 -9.67 -2.92 -11.79
N THR A 370 -10.43 -1.95 -12.33
CA THR A 370 -10.50 -1.72 -13.79
C THR A 370 -9.60 -0.58 -14.27
N GLU A 371 -8.99 0.19 -13.36
CA GLU A 371 -8.19 1.35 -13.72
C GLU A 371 -6.92 1.02 -14.48
N PRO A 372 -6.12 -0.03 -14.14
CA PRO A 372 -4.93 -0.36 -14.91
C PRO A 372 -5.23 -0.55 -16.40
N PHE A 373 -6.36 -1.21 -16.70
CA PHE A 373 -6.83 -1.35 -18.07
C PHE A 373 -7.36 -0.03 -18.66
N ARG A 374 -8.18 0.72 -17.92
CA ARG A 374 -8.75 1.99 -18.42
C ARG A 374 -7.69 3.04 -18.74
N GLU A 375 -6.61 3.07 -17.97
CA GLU A 375 -5.47 3.97 -18.15
C GLU A 375 -4.39 3.36 -19.08
N GLN A 376 -4.66 2.19 -19.66
CA GLN A 376 -3.81 1.50 -20.65
C GLN A 376 -2.37 1.28 -20.16
N TRP A 377 -2.19 0.81 -18.92
CA TRP A 377 -0.85 0.44 -18.43
C TRP A 377 -0.30 -0.74 -19.22
N ASN A 378 1.01 -0.73 -19.50
CA ASN A 378 1.64 -1.81 -20.28
C ASN A 378 1.50 -3.20 -19.66
N ASN A 379 1.35 -3.26 -18.33
CA ASN A 379 1.24 -4.46 -17.50
C ASN A 379 -0.10 -4.52 -16.75
N TRP A 380 -1.17 -3.98 -17.33
CA TRP A 380 -2.46 -3.87 -16.66
C TRP A 380 -3.00 -5.22 -16.17
N ASP A 381 -2.71 -6.31 -16.88
CA ASP A 381 -3.07 -7.68 -16.53
C ASP A 381 -2.45 -8.12 -15.20
N ARG A 382 -1.13 -7.96 -15.09
CA ARG A 382 -0.37 -8.27 -13.87
C ARG A 382 -0.79 -7.37 -12.71
N ALA A 383 -1.06 -6.10 -12.98
CA ALA A 383 -1.53 -5.16 -11.97
C ALA A 383 -2.90 -5.56 -11.40
N ILE A 384 -3.83 -6.01 -12.25
CA ILE A 384 -5.14 -6.50 -11.81
C ILE A 384 -5.02 -7.80 -11.00
N LEU A 385 -4.22 -8.77 -11.46
CA LEU A 385 -3.99 -10.02 -10.74
C LEU A 385 -3.37 -9.77 -9.36
N GLY A 386 -2.31 -8.95 -9.29
CA GLY A 386 -1.66 -8.59 -8.02
C GLY A 386 -2.59 -7.85 -7.06
N LEU A 387 -3.49 -7.00 -7.58
CA LEU A 387 -4.51 -6.32 -6.78
C LEU A 387 -5.52 -7.33 -6.21
N VAL A 388 -6.00 -8.29 -7.01
CA VAL A 388 -6.93 -9.34 -6.56
C VAL A 388 -6.28 -10.22 -5.50
N ASP A 389 -5.04 -10.67 -5.72
CA ASP A 389 -4.29 -11.48 -4.75
C ASP A 389 -4.06 -10.72 -3.43
N HIS A 390 -3.78 -9.41 -3.53
CA HIS A 390 -3.65 -8.54 -2.36
C HIS A 390 -4.96 -8.44 -1.57
N LEU A 391 -6.08 -8.23 -2.25
CA LEU A 391 -7.41 -8.16 -1.63
C LEU A 391 -7.79 -9.49 -0.97
N GLU A 392 -7.55 -10.62 -1.62
CA GLU A 392 -7.83 -11.93 -1.03
C GLU A 392 -6.96 -12.22 0.18
N THR A 393 -5.67 -11.85 0.13
CA THR A 393 -4.76 -12.00 1.27
C THR A 393 -5.21 -11.14 2.43
N ALA A 394 -5.55 -9.88 2.17
CA ALA A 394 -6.05 -8.94 3.17
C ALA A 394 -7.36 -9.44 3.78
N LEU A 395 -8.32 -9.88 2.97
CA LEU A 395 -9.59 -10.43 3.43
C LEU A 395 -9.44 -11.75 4.17
N SER A 396 -8.56 -12.64 3.73
CA SER A 396 -8.28 -13.91 4.41
C SER A 396 -7.65 -13.66 5.79
N CYS A 397 -6.85 -12.60 5.93
CA CYS A 397 -6.48 -12.12 7.25
C CYS A 397 -7.75 -11.63 7.95
N GLN A 398 -8.43 -10.60 7.47
CA GLN A 398 -9.57 -10.00 8.21
C GLN A 398 -10.71 -10.97 8.60
N THR A 399 -10.89 -12.07 7.87
CA THR A 399 -11.96 -13.07 8.10
C THR A 399 -11.52 -14.32 8.85
N ALA A 400 -10.23 -14.55 9.07
CA ALA A 400 -9.75 -15.72 9.79
C ALA A 400 -9.92 -15.55 11.31
N GLU A 401 -10.85 -16.29 11.91
CA GLU A 401 -10.95 -16.37 13.36
C GLU A 401 -9.60 -16.80 13.96
N THR A 402 -9.21 -16.14 15.04
CA THR A 402 -8.05 -16.55 15.83
C THR A 402 -8.59 -17.27 17.05
N PRO A 403 -8.52 -18.62 17.09
CA PRO A 403 -9.07 -19.39 18.20
C PRO A 403 -8.56 -18.87 19.55
N GLY A 404 -9.46 -18.69 20.51
CA GLY A 404 -9.16 -18.15 21.84
C GLY A 404 -9.07 -16.62 21.92
N LEU A 405 -9.06 -15.87 20.81
CA LEU A 405 -8.92 -14.40 20.86
C LEU A 405 -10.13 -13.72 21.52
N SER A 406 -11.35 -14.17 21.21
CA SER A 406 -12.56 -13.64 21.85
C SER A 406 -12.52 -13.83 23.38
N ALA A 407 -12.11 -15.01 23.84
CA ALA A 407 -11.92 -15.29 25.26
C ALA A 407 -10.77 -14.46 25.87
N ALA A 408 -9.68 -14.26 25.14
CA ALA A 408 -8.55 -13.43 25.58
C ALA A 408 -8.89 -11.95 25.72
N LEU A 409 -9.92 -11.45 25.01
CA LEU A 409 -10.38 -10.05 25.05
C LEU A 409 -11.61 -9.83 25.95
N THR A 410 -12.35 -10.89 26.27
CA THR A 410 -13.53 -10.81 27.14
C THR A 410 -13.08 -10.64 28.60
N PRO A 411 -13.46 -9.54 29.30
CA PRO A 411 -12.91 -9.22 30.62
C PRO A 411 -12.99 -10.35 31.65
N GLN A 412 -14.08 -11.11 31.69
CA GLN A 412 -14.28 -12.17 32.68
C GLN A 412 -13.34 -13.36 32.45
N SER A 413 -13.18 -13.82 31.21
CA SER A 413 -12.25 -14.90 30.87
C SER A 413 -10.80 -14.42 30.91
N ALA A 414 -10.54 -13.18 30.49
CA ALA A 414 -9.23 -12.55 30.61
C ALA A 414 -8.77 -12.46 32.07
N GLU A 415 -9.61 -11.95 32.98
CA GLU A 415 -9.35 -11.92 34.43
C GLU A 415 -9.00 -13.31 34.95
N ARG A 416 -9.80 -14.31 34.60
CA ARG A 416 -9.53 -15.70 35.00
C ARG A 416 -8.18 -16.18 34.49
N PHE A 417 -7.89 -16.04 33.20
CA PHE A 417 -6.64 -16.52 32.63
C PHE A 417 -5.42 -15.79 33.22
N LEU A 418 -5.52 -14.47 33.38
CA LEU A 418 -4.46 -13.65 33.96
C LEU A 418 -4.19 -14.07 35.41
N ARG A 419 -5.23 -14.16 36.24
CA ARG A 419 -5.12 -14.49 37.65
C ARG A 419 -4.64 -15.92 37.87
N ASP A 420 -5.17 -16.88 37.13
CA ASP A 420 -4.78 -18.30 37.24
C ASP A 420 -3.30 -18.53 36.87
N ALA A 421 -2.76 -17.76 35.92
CA ALA A 421 -1.37 -17.91 35.47
C ALA A 421 -0.36 -17.06 36.26
N THR A 422 -0.73 -15.82 36.60
CA THR A 422 0.23 -14.81 37.10
C THR A 422 -0.03 -14.40 38.55
N GLY A 423 -1.24 -14.61 39.06
CA GLY A 423 -1.71 -14.08 40.34
C GLY A 423 -2.20 -12.64 40.31
N TYR A 424 -2.02 -11.90 39.21
CA TYR A 424 -2.48 -10.52 39.09
C TYR A 424 -3.96 -10.43 38.70
N SER A 425 -4.61 -9.36 39.15
CA SER A 425 -5.99 -9.01 38.77
C SER A 425 -6.02 -7.86 37.78
N LEU A 426 -6.95 -7.94 36.84
CA LEU A 426 -7.15 -7.04 35.72
C LEU A 426 -7.74 -5.69 36.20
N SER A 427 -7.19 -4.60 35.68
CA SER A 427 -7.66 -3.24 35.82
C SER A 427 -8.22 -2.77 34.46
N GLY A 428 -9.50 -3.05 34.22
CA GLY A 428 -10.21 -2.63 33.01
C GLY A 428 -10.28 -3.69 31.89
N ALA A 429 -10.51 -3.25 30.66
CA ALA A 429 -10.68 -4.15 29.52
C ALA A 429 -9.33 -4.49 28.85
N PRO A 430 -9.08 -5.74 28.43
CA PRO A 430 -7.89 -6.10 27.67
C PRO A 430 -7.78 -5.30 26.36
N LYS A 431 -6.56 -4.94 25.97
CA LYS A 431 -6.27 -4.14 24.78
C LYS A 431 -5.55 -4.98 23.74
N LEU A 432 -6.13 -5.14 22.55
CA LEU A 432 -5.47 -5.82 21.44
C LEU A 432 -4.34 -4.93 20.88
N LEU A 433 -3.08 -5.35 21.04
CA LEU A 433 -1.92 -4.59 20.54
C LEU A 433 -1.55 -4.98 19.12
N ARG A 434 -1.58 -6.28 18.81
CA ARG A 434 -1.23 -6.79 17.48
C ARG A 434 -2.12 -7.96 17.13
N HIS A 435 -2.63 -7.99 15.91
CA HIS A 435 -3.43 -9.10 15.42
C HIS A 435 -2.97 -9.52 14.04
N LYS A 436 -2.59 -10.80 13.90
CA LYS A 436 -2.45 -11.50 12.63
C LYS A 436 -3.52 -12.57 12.61
N PRO A 437 -4.72 -12.25 12.09
CA PRO A 437 -5.84 -13.18 12.08
C PRO A 437 -5.48 -14.58 11.57
N GLY A 438 -6.09 -15.61 12.15
CA GLY A 438 -5.78 -17.02 11.86
C GLY A 438 -4.36 -17.49 12.22
N ARG A 439 -3.51 -16.62 12.81
CA ARG A 439 -2.12 -16.93 13.14
C ARG A 439 -1.75 -16.63 14.58
N ARG A 440 -1.78 -15.36 14.99
CA ARG A 440 -1.35 -14.94 16.33
C ARG A 440 -1.94 -13.59 16.74
N ALA A 441 -2.07 -13.36 18.04
CA ALA A 441 -2.43 -12.06 18.60
C ALA A 441 -1.54 -11.72 19.80
N LEU A 442 -1.30 -10.43 20.02
CA LEU A 442 -0.67 -9.87 21.20
C LEU A 442 -1.71 -8.99 21.90
N VAL A 443 -2.04 -9.33 23.13
CA VAL A 443 -3.03 -8.62 23.95
C VAL A 443 -2.33 -8.07 25.19
N ARG A 444 -2.65 -6.84 25.57
CA ARG A 444 -2.20 -6.21 26.80
C ARG A 444 -3.29 -6.28 27.86
N TYR A 445 -2.88 -6.64 29.07
CA TYR A 445 -3.69 -6.69 30.28
C TYR A 445 -3.11 -5.69 31.28
N ASP A 446 -3.82 -4.60 31.52
CA ASP A 446 -3.44 -3.66 32.59
C ASP A 446 -3.86 -4.27 33.94
N CYS A 447 -2.97 -4.29 34.93
CA CYS A 447 -3.23 -4.92 36.24
C CYS A 447 -3.58 -3.87 37.30
N GLN A 448 -4.31 -4.27 38.35
CA GLN A 448 -4.65 -3.37 39.47
C GLN A 448 -3.43 -2.99 40.29
N GLU A 449 -2.57 -3.98 40.54
CA GLU A 449 -1.29 -3.84 41.20
C GLU A 449 -0.25 -4.63 40.38
N GLY A 450 0.92 -4.03 40.15
CA GLY A 450 1.99 -4.63 39.35
C GLY A 450 2.07 -4.11 37.91
N PRO A 451 2.98 -4.69 37.10
CA PRO A 451 3.20 -4.27 35.71
C PRO A 451 2.02 -4.70 34.82
N ALA A 452 1.91 -4.09 33.64
CA ALA A 452 1.05 -4.63 32.61
C ALA A 452 1.60 -5.95 32.09
N ILE A 453 0.70 -6.83 31.69
CA ILE A 453 1.03 -8.18 31.22
C ILE A 453 0.64 -8.31 29.75
N LEU A 454 1.51 -8.92 28.95
CA LEU A 454 1.32 -9.21 27.54
C LEU A 454 0.93 -10.68 27.36
N GLY A 455 -0.24 -10.95 26.79
CA GLY A 455 -0.64 -12.28 26.33
C GLY A 455 -0.29 -12.51 24.87
N LYS A 456 0.56 -13.51 24.61
CA LYS A 456 0.91 -14.00 23.28
C LYS A 456 0.04 -15.21 22.93
N LEU A 457 -0.91 -15.01 22.02
CA LEU A 457 -1.85 -16.03 21.52
C LEU A 457 -1.37 -16.60 20.19
N HIS A 458 -1.39 -17.93 20.04
CA HIS A 458 -1.13 -18.64 18.78
C HIS A 458 -2.35 -19.44 18.31
N ALA A 459 -2.69 -19.35 17.03
CA ALA A 459 -3.89 -20.00 16.51
C ALA A 459 -3.80 -21.53 16.46
N ARG A 460 -2.59 -22.09 16.24
CA ARG A 460 -2.40 -23.51 15.91
C ARG A 460 -1.94 -24.38 17.07
N LYS A 461 -1.04 -23.88 17.90
CA LYS A 461 -0.40 -24.69 18.95
C LYS A 461 0.01 -23.82 20.12
N ARG A 462 -0.19 -24.34 21.32
CA ARG A 462 0.32 -23.79 22.57
C ARG A 462 1.84 -23.83 22.60
N ASP A 463 2.42 -22.71 23.03
CA ASP A 463 3.84 -22.59 23.29
C ASP A 463 4.09 -22.68 24.80
N TRP A 464 4.54 -23.85 25.26
CA TRP A 464 4.94 -24.09 26.64
C TRP A 464 6.45 -23.92 26.85
N ARG A 465 7.22 -23.82 25.75
CA ARG A 465 8.68 -23.85 25.80
C ARG A 465 9.24 -22.49 26.11
N THR A 466 8.77 -21.46 25.42
CA THR A 466 9.27 -20.09 25.61
C THR A 466 9.14 -19.62 27.06
N PRO A 467 8.00 -19.80 27.75
CA PRO A 467 7.91 -19.47 29.18
C PRO A 467 8.90 -20.24 30.06
N ALA A 468 9.17 -21.51 29.76
CA ALA A 468 10.12 -22.33 30.50
C ALA A 468 11.58 -21.86 30.29
N VAL A 469 11.94 -21.48 29.05
CA VAL A 469 13.25 -20.89 28.74
C VAL A 469 13.44 -19.58 29.52
N HIS A 470 12.44 -18.69 29.50
CA HIS A 470 12.47 -17.45 30.28
C HIS A 470 12.65 -17.73 31.77
N ALA A 471 11.89 -18.66 32.34
CA ALA A 471 12.00 -19.02 33.76
C ALA A 471 13.43 -19.50 34.10
N ARG A 472 13.98 -20.40 33.29
CA ARG A 472 15.33 -20.93 33.49
C ARG A 472 16.42 -19.88 33.36
N MET A 473 16.30 -18.98 32.39
CA MET A 473 17.21 -17.85 32.23
C MET A 473 17.18 -16.93 33.45
N ARG A 474 15.98 -16.64 33.99
CA ARG A 474 15.86 -15.80 35.19
C ARG A 474 16.50 -16.45 36.42
N GLU A 475 16.39 -17.77 36.59
CA GLU A 475 17.11 -18.50 37.64
C GLU A 475 18.64 -18.37 37.51
N LEU A 476 19.15 -18.16 36.30
CA LEU A 476 20.56 -17.93 36.01
C LEU A 476 20.98 -16.44 36.10
N GLY A 477 20.10 -15.56 36.60
CA GLY A 477 20.41 -14.15 36.83
C GLY A 477 19.98 -13.18 35.72
N PHE A 478 19.27 -13.64 34.69
CA PHE A 478 18.72 -12.80 33.61
C PHE A 478 17.39 -12.14 34.01
N ASP A 479 17.21 -11.85 35.31
CA ASP A 479 15.94 -11.42 35.89
C ASP A 479 15.72 -9.89 35.86
N GLY A 480 16.69 -9.15 35.32
CA GLY A 480 16.71 -7.70 35.30
C GLY A 480 17.33 -7.06 36.55
N THR A 481 17.65 -7.84 37.58
CA THR A 481 18.30 -7.38 38.81
C THR A 481 19.76 -7.84 38.94
N GLY A 482 20.16 -8.86 38.19
CA GLY A 482 21.53 -9.38 38.15
C GLY A 482 22.58 -8.36 37.71
N ALA A 483 23.87 -8.70 37.86
CA ALA A 483 24.99 -7.80 37.54
C ALA A 483 25.27 -7.66 36.02
N GLY A 484 24.89 -8.65 35.20
CA GLY A 484 25.10 -8.65 33.74
C GLY A 484 24.19 -7.69 32.97
N GLU A 485 24.50 -7.41 31.72
CA GLU A 485 23.71 -6.51 30.85
C GLU A 485 22.39 -7.17 30.39
N ALA A 486 22.37 -8.48 30.19
CA ALA A 486 21.23 -9.18 29.61
C ALA A 486 20.11 -9.44 30.63
N ALA A 487 18.87 -9.29 30.18
CA ALA A 487 17.69 -9.69 30.93
C ALA A 487 16.62 -10.28 30.00
N VAL A 488 15.74 -11.12 30.55
CA VAL A 488 14.54 -11.60 29.86
C VAL A 488 13.30 -11.29 30.68
N PRO A 489 12.19 -10.83 30.06
CA PRO A 489 10.96 -10.56 30.79
C PRO A 489 10.48 -11.80 31.55
N LYS A 490 9.84 -11.60 32.71
CA LYS A 490 9.17 -12.73 33.38
C LYS A 490 8.06 -13.26 32.49
N ALA A 491 7.95 -14.58 32.38
CA ALA A 491 6.94 -15.24 31.56
C ALA A 491 6.21 -16.30 32.37
N TRP A 492 4.93 -16.50 32.04
CA TRP A 492 4.05 -17.47 32.66
C TRP A 492 3.38 -18.32 31.58
N PRO A 493 3.34 -19.65 31.75
CA PRO A 493 2.61 -20.51 30.84
C PRO A 493 1.10 -20.25 30.94
N ALA A 494 0.36 -20.64 29.89
CA ALA A 494 -1.11 -20.61 29.90
C ALA A 494 -1.68 -21.37 31.10
N PRO A 495 -2.81 -20.93 31.69
CA PRO A 495 -3.63 -21.81 32.51
C PRO A 495 -4.50 -22.71 31.61
N GLY A 496 -4.54 -24.02 31.90
CA GLY A 496 -5.35 -24.99 31.14
C GLY A 496 -4.87 -25.20 29.70
N ASP A 497 -5.79 -25.46 28.76
CA ASP A 497 -5.48 -25.86 27.37
C ASP A 497 -5.46 -24.70 26.35
N GLN A 498 -5.33 -23.45 26.81
CA GLN A 498 -5.33 -22.29 25.93
C GLN A 498 -3.99 -22.16 25.18
N ASN A 499 -4.05 -21.77 23.90
CA ASN A 499 -2.86 -21.43 23.11
C ASN A 499 -2.34 -20.00 23.42
N LEU A 500 -2.36 -19.60 24.70
CA LEU A 500 -2.07 -18.25 25.18
C LEU A 500 -1.05 -18.32 26.32
N TRP A 501 0.09 -17.64 26.23
CA TRP A 501 1.00 -17.50 27.36
C TRP A 501 1.24 -16.04 27.69
N PHE A 502 1.69 -15.74 28.91
CA PHE A 502 1.82 -14.38 29.42
C PHE A 502 3.28 -14.00 29.63
N MET A 503 3.57 -12.72 29.42
CA MET A 503 4.88 -12.13 29.61
C MET A 503 4.72 -10.77 30.27
N GLU A 504 5.63 -10.42 31.16
CA GLU A 504 5.69 -9.09 31.76
C GLU A 504 6.01 -8.06 30.67
N GLU A 505 5.30 -6.93 30.69
CA GLU A 505 5.74 -5.78 29.94
C GLU A 505 6.89 -5.09 30.69
N VAL A 506 8.01 -4.95 30.02
CA VAL A 506 9.23 -4.35 30.58
C VAL A 506 9.48 -2.98 29.94
N GLU A 507 10.07 -2.08 30.72
CA GLU A 507 10.46 -0.76 30.23
C GLU A 507 11.68 -0.85 29.31
N GLY A 508 11.63 -0.14 28.18
CA GLY A 508 12.76 0.05 27.28
C GLY A 508 12.33 0.55 25.90
N THR A 509 13.29 1.07 25.14
CA THR A 509 13.12 1.50 23.76
C THR A 509 13.67 0.42 22.82
N ALA A 510 12.96 0.11 21.73
CA ALA A 510 13.45 -0.90 20.78
C ALA A 510 14.82 -0.49 20.18
N LEU A 511 15.76 -1.43 20.07
CA LEU A 511 17.09 -1.13 19.53
C LEU A 511 17.01 -0.60 18.09
N SER A 512 15.97 -0.98 17.34
CA SER A 512 15.73 -0.49 15.99
C SER A 512 15.49 1.02 15.88
N GLU A 513 15.05 1.68 16.95
CA GLU A 513 14.90 3.14 17.00
C GLU A 513 16.25 3.87 17.05
N PHE A 514 17.34 3.15 17.36
CA PHE A 514 18.70 3.68 17.40
C PHE A 514 19.46 3.42 16.09
N GLN A 515 18.82 2.94 15.02
CA GLN A 515 19.47 2.64 13.74
C GLN A 515 19.64 3.85 12.82
N THR A 516 20.07 5.00 13.37
CA THR A 516 20.45 6.17 12.56
C THR A 516 21.97 6.32 12.54
N THR A 517 22.51 6.97 11.50
CA THR A 517 23.95 7.22 11.37
C THR A 517 24.51 8.15 12.45
N SER A 518 23.63 8.88 13.15
CA SER A 518 23.98 9.81 14.22
C SER A 518 23.73 9.26 15.63
N ALA A 519 23.11 8.08 15.74
CA ALA A 519 22.83 7.47 17.03
C ALA A 519 24.14 7.04 17.73
N ASP A 520 24.11 7.02 19.07
CA ASP A 520 25.25 6.59 19.87
C ASP A 520 25.51 5.07 19.68
N PRO A 521 26.71 4.65 19.22
CA PRO A 521 27.05 3.23 19.08
C PRO A 521 27.12 2.47 20.41
N ALA A 522 27.17 3.15 21.56
CA ALA A 522 27.29 2.52 22.87
C ALA A 522 26.16 1.52 23.18
N VAL A 523 24.93 1.78 22.72
CA VAL A 523 23.81 0.85 22.91
C VAL A 523 24.03 -0.47 22.18
N PHE A 524 24.64 -0.43 20.98
CA PHE A 524 24.98 -1.62 20.22
C PHE A 524 26.09 -2.43 20.89
N ARG A 525 27.09 -1.76 21.49
CA ARG A 525 28.11 -2.42 22.33
C ARG A 525 27.47 -3.19 23.48
N ARG A 526 26.55 -2.56 24.22
CA ARG A 526 25.81 -3.22 25.31
C ARG A 526 24.98 -4.41 24.81
N THR A 527 24.36 -4.29 23.63
CA THR A 527 23.66 -5.41 22.99
C THR A 527 24.61 -6.58 22.66
N GLY A 528 25.83 -6.30 22.21
CA GLY A 528 26.86 -7.31 22.00
C GLY A 528 27.25 -8.04 23.28
N GLN A 529 27.43 -7.29 24.38
CA GLN A 529 27.69 -7.84 25.70
C GLN A 529 26.55 -8.75 26.17
N ALA A 530 25.30 -8.31 26.00
CA ALA A 530 24.13 -9.10 26.36
C ALA A 530 23.99 -10.40 25.56
N LEU A 531 24.30 -10.39 24.26
CA LEU A 531 24.32 -11.62 23.45
C LEU A 531 25.44 -12.57 23.87
N ALA A 532 26.61 -12.03 24.21
CA ALA A 532 27.71 -12.83 24.73
C ALA A 532 27.36 -13.51 26.06
N GLU A 533 26.62 -12.83 26.95
CA GLU A 533 26.08 -13.41 28.18
C GLU A 533 25.10 -14.54 27.89
N LEU A 534 24.17 -14.37 26.93
CA LEU A 534 23.28 -15.45 26.49
C LEU A 534 24.10 -16.67 26.06
N HIS A 535 25.07 -16.49 25.16
CA HIS A 535 25.88 -17.59 24.65
C HIS A 535 26.79 -18.25 25.71
N ALA A 536 27.09 -17.55 26.80
CA ALA A 536 27.86 -18.08 27.93
C ALA A 536 26.98 -18.75 28.99
N ALA A 537 25.67 -18.55 28.95
CA ALA A 537 24.76 -19.08 29.95
C ALA A 537 24.81 -20.61 29.99
N PRO A 538 24.80 -21.23 31.17
CA PRO A 538 24.73 -22.69 31.33
C PRO A 538 23.29 -23.18 31.10
N LEU A 539 22.76 -22.89 29.91
CA LEU A 539 21.45 -23.32 29.43
C LEU A 539 21.63 -24.57 28.57
N ASP A 540 20.79 -25.56 28.84
CA ASP A 540 20.60 -26.72 27.97
C ASP A 540 19.20 -26.62 27.36
N LEU A 541 19.15 -26.46 26.04
CA LEU A 541 17.91 -26.26 25.29
C LEU A 541 17.54 -27.53 24.54
N ASP A 542 16.24 -27.84 24.48
CA ASP A 542 15.72 -29.09 23.90
C ASP A 542 15.82 -29.17 22.36
N ARG A 543 16.32 -28.12 21.71
CA ARG A 543 16.46 -27.99 20.27
C ARG A 543 17.91 -27.79 19.90
N ASN A 544 18.32 -28.47 18.84
CA ASN A 544 19.60 -28.24 18.20
C ASN A 544 19.37 -27.57 16.83
N TRP A 545 20.23 -26.62 16.49
CA TRP A 545 20.17 -25.87 15.25
C TRP A 545 21.55 -25.85 14.56
N ASN A 546 21.66 -26.60 13.48
CA ASN A 546 22.90 -26.80 12.74
C ASN A 546 22.88 -26.12 11.36
N HIS A 547 24.02 -26.13 10.67
CA HIS A 547 24.15 -25.54 9.33
C HIS A 547 23.24 -26.20 8.28
N GLY A 548 22.91 -27.49 8.43
CA GLY A 548 21.92 -28.15 7.58
C GLY A 548 20.51 -27.58 7.77
N ASN A 549 20.17 -27.16 8.99
CA ASN A 549 18.92 -26.46 9.25
C ASN A 549 18.91 -25.05 8.64
N GLU A 550 20.02 -24.30 8.75
CA GLU A 550 20.21 -23.02 8.06
C GLU A 550 20.00 -23.15 6.55
N LEU A 551 20.66 -24.13 5.92
CA LEU A 551 20.52 -24.39 4.50
C LEU A 551 19.09 -24.82 4.12
N SER A 552 18.42 -25.61 4.94
CA SER A 552 17.03 -26.00 4.70
C SER A 552 16.06 -24.81 4.75
N VAL A 553 16.25 -23.87 5.69
CA VAL A 553 15.46 -22.63 5.76
C VAL A 553 15.75 -21.74 4.55
N LEU A 554 17.03 -21.60 4.20
CA LEU A 554 17.45 -20.85 3.02
C LEU A 554 16.81 -21.42 1.75
N GLY A 555 16.89 -22.73 1.51
CA GLY A 555 16.29 -23.38 0.34
C GLY A 555 14.80 -23.07 0.20
N LYS A 556 14.01 -23.20 1.27
CA LYS A 556 12.58 -22.85 1.27
C LYS A 556 12.32 -21.37 0.96
N ALA A 557 13.18 -20.49 1.47
CA ALA A 557 13.08 -19.06 1.21
C ALA A 557 13.35 -18.75 -0.27
N LEU A 558 14.39 -19.35 -0.85
CA LEU A 558 14.74 -19.18 -2.26
C LEU A 558 13.71 -19.80 -3.19
N ASP A 559 13.16 -20.97 -2.87
CA ASP A 559 12.07 -21.61 -3.63
C ASP A 559 10.88 -20.67 -3.78
N THR A 560 10.54 -19.94 -2.71
CA THR A 560 9.46 -18.95 -2.74
C THR A 560 9.87 -17.68 -3.51
N ALA A 561 11.16 -17.30 -3.47
CA ALA A 561 11.66 -16.12 -4.19
C ALA A 561 11.70 -16.30 -5.72
N ARG A 562 11.74 -17.55 -6.21
CA ARG A 562 11.72 -17.90 -7.65
C ARG A 562 10.55 -17.31 -8.43
N GLU A 563 9.45 -16.97 -7.77
CA GLU A 563 8.30 -16.31 -8.39
C GLU A 563 8.57 -14.86 -8.83
N THR A 564 9.62 -14.24 -8.28
CA THR A 564 9.87 -12.80 -8.39
C THR A 564 11.31 -12.42 -8.74
N GLN A 565 12.25 -13.38 -8.73
CA GLN A 565 13.68 -13.17 -8.95
C GLN A 565 14.24 -14.20 -9.93
N ASP A 566 15.40 -13.90 -10.53
CA ASP A 566 16.05 -14.77 -11.51
C ASP A 566 16.46 -16.12 -10.89
N PRO A 567 15.88 -17.25 -11.36
CA PRO A 567 16.20 -18.58 -10.85
C PRO A 567 17.69 -18.93 -10.95
N VAL A 568 18.41 -18.43 -11.96
CA VAL A 568 19.84 -18.72 -12.15
C VAL A 568 20.67 -18.10 -11.02
N HIS A 569 20.36 -16.87 -10.65
CA HIS A 569 21.03 -16.17 -9.55
C HIS A 569 20.72 -16.83 -8.20
N LEU A 570 19.46 -17.22 -7.98
CA LEU A 570 19.05 -17.93 -6.76
C LEU A 570 19.76 -19.28 -6.62
N ASP A 571 19.85 -20.06 -7.71
CA ASP A 571 20.50 -21.37 -7.70
C ASP A 571 22.01 -21.25 -7.47
N ARG A 572 22.65 -20.27 -8.11
CA ARG A 572 24.06 -19.96 -7.86
C ARG A 572 24.29 -19.56 -6.41
N ALA A 573 23.46 -18.68 -5.85
CA ALA A 573 23.57 -18.23 -4.46
C ALA A 573 23.41 -19.40 -3.48
N HIS A 574 22.43 -20.27 -3.71
CA HIS A 574 22.21 -21.46 -2.89
C HIS A 574 23.41 -22.41 -2.90
N ILE A 575 23.99 -22.67 -4.08
CA ILE A 575 25.17 -23.53 -4.23
C ILE A 575 26.37 -22.95 -3.48
N LEU A 576 26.65 -21.65 -3.66
CA LEU A 576 27.76 -20.97 -2.99
C LEU A 576 27.59 -20.97 -1.46
N ALA A 577 26.38 -20.68 -0.99
CA ALA A 577 26.03 -20.74 0.44
C ALA A 577 26.25 -22.16 1.01
N ALA A 578 25.78 -23.20 0.31
CA ALA A 578 25.97 -24.59 0.72
C ALA A 578 27.45 -24.98 0.79
N GLN A 579 28.25 -24.58 -0.20
CA GLN A 579 29.69 -24.84 -0.23
C GLN A 579 30.43 -24.15 0.92
N LYS A 580 30.16 -22.86 1.15
CA LYS A 580 30.80 -22.11 2.24
C LYS A 580 30.41 -22.65 3.61
N LEU A 581 29.13 -22.97 3.84
CA LEU A 581 28.69 -23.58 5.10
C LEU A 581 29.36 -24.94 5.33
N ALA A 582 29.44 -25.78 4.30
CA ALA A 582 30.07 -27.10 4.41
C ALA A 582 31.59 -27.04 4.68
N ALA A 583 32.25 -25.94 4.31
CA ALA A 583 33.68 -25.73 4.56
C ALA A 583 33.99 -25.25 5.99
N LEU A 584 32.98 -24.84 6.76
CA LEU A 584 33.17 -24.37 8.12
C LEU A 584 33.45 -25.54 9.08
N PRO A 585 34.50 -25.48 9.92
CA PRO A 585 34.79 -26.54 10.88
C PRO A 585 33.69 -26.63 11.97
N PRO A 586 33.50 -27.78 12.63
CA PRO A 586 32.64 -27.86 13.80
C PRO A 586 33.08 -26.92 14.93
N VAL A 587 32.12 -26.41 15.70
CA VAL A 587 32.36 -25.56 16.87
C VAL A 587 31.59 -26.09 18.07
N GLN A 588 31.99 -25.64 19.26
CA GLN A 588 31.20 -25.91 20.46
C GLN A 588 29.86 -25.18 20.38
N GLU A 589 28.78 -25.96 20.42
CA GLU A 589 27.41 -25.43 20.44
C GLU A 589 27.14 -24.67 21.74
N ARG A 590 26.38 -23.58 21.63
CA ARG A 590 25.98 -22.68 22.71
C ARG A 590 24.48 -22.39 22.59
N PRO A 591 23.80 -21.98 23.67
CA PRO A 591 22.46 -21.44 23.54
C PRO A 591 22.49 -20.21 22.62
N ILE A 592 21.68 -20.24 21.57
CA ILE A 592 21.49 -19.17 20.59
C ILE A 592 20.02 -18.76 20.57
N HIS A 593 19.78 -17.48 20.28
CA HIS A 593 18.45 -16.94 20.04
C HIS A 593 17.91 -17.36 18.66
N ARG A 594 18.79 -17.52 17.67
CA ARG A 594 18.55 -17.92 16.26
C ARG A 594 17.89 -16.88 15.36
N ASP A 595 17.09 -15.98 15.91
CA ASP A 595 16.43 -14.87 15.20
C ASP A 595 16.80 -13.55 15.87
N PHE A 596 18.10 -13.36 16.16
CA PHE A 596 18.59 -12.18 16.86
C PHE A 596 18.77 -10.99 15.91
N TYR A 597 18.01 -9.92 16.12
CA TYR A 597 18.08 -8.67 15.35
C TYR A 597 17.50 -7.49 16.16
N PRO A 598 17.66 -6.22 15.72
CA PRO A 598 17.33 -5.07 16.54
C PRO A 598 15.90 -4.97 17.10
N ASP A 599 14.86 -5.47 16.40
CA ASP A 599 13.49 -5.42 16.96
C ASP A 599 13.28 -6.41 18.12
N GLN A 600 14.18 -7.38 18.32
CA GLN A 600 14.11 -8.36 19.40
C GLN A 600 14.82 -7.89 20.68
N VAL A 601 15.23 -6.62 20.72
CA VAL A 601 15.99 -6.04 21.80
C VAL A 601 15.31 -4.76 22.30
N LEU A 602 15.03 -4.67 23.60
CA LEU A 602 14.70 -3.40 24.25
C LEU A 602 15.88 -2.89 25.07
N VAL A 603 16.23 -1.63 24.85
CA VAL A 603 17.28 -0.91 25.55
C VAL A 603 16.64 -0.15 26.71
N ALA A 604 16.98 -0.55 27.93
CA ALA A 604 16.70 0.20 29.15
C ALA A 604 17.97 0.90 29.65
N GLN A 605 17.83 1.82 30.61
CA GLN A 605 18.96 2.55 31.18
C GLN A 605 20.07 1.64 31.70
N ARG A 606 19.71 0.50 32.31
CA ARG A 606 20.65 -0.42 32.97
C ARG A 606 20.65 -1.85 32.43
N LYS A 607 19.76 -2.17 31.48
CA LYS A 607 19.58 -3.53 30.96
C LYS A 607 19.33 -3.54 29.46
N ILE A 608 19.64 -4.68 28.86
CA ILE A 608 19.25 -5.07 27.51
C ILE A 608 18.28 -6.24 27.64
N TRP A 609 17.00 -6.00 27.34
CA TRP A 609 15.99 -7.04 27.36
C TRP A 609 15.99 -7.81 26.05
N LEU A 610 16.23 -9.12 26.13
CA LEU A 610 16.11 -10.04 25.00
C LEU A 610 14.66 -10.53 24.92
N LEU A 611 14.05 -10.36 23.75
CA LEU A 611 12.66 -10.74 23.48
C LEU A 611 12.59 -11.95 22.55
N ASP A 612 11.42 -12.59 22.45
CA ASP A 612 11.09 -13.58 21.41
C ASP A 612 12.06 -14.79 21.28
N LEU A 613 12.27 -15.48 22.40
CA LEU A 613 13.09 -16.70 22.47
C LEU A 613 12.36 -17.99 21.99
N ASP A 614 11.33 -17.88 21.15
CA ASP A 614 10.52 -19.02 20.68
C ASP A 614 11.26 -19.95 19.70
N LEU A 615 12.33 -19.43 19.09
CA LEU A 615 13.24 -20.13 18.20
C LEU A 615 14.56 -20.55 18.86
N ALA A 616 14.76 -20.24 20.14
CA ALA A 616 16.01 -20.53 20.85
C ALA A 616 16.38 -22.02 20.79
N ALA A 617 17.67 -22.29 20.65
CA ALA A 617 18.23 -23.63 20.46
C ALA A 617 19.71 -23.68 20.87
N MET A 618 20.26 -24.87 21.06
CA MET A 618 21.71 -25.09 21.04
C MET A 618 22.20 -25.01 19.59
N GLY A 619 23.27 -24.26 19.34
CA GLY A 619 23.82 -24.12 18.00
C GLY A 619 25.08 -23.28 17.92
N ASP A 620 25.46 -22.93 16.71
CA ASP A 620 26.64 -22.15 16.42
C ASP A 620 26.43 -20.66 16.79
N PRO A 621 27.20 -20.09 17.74
CA PRO A 621 27.01 -18.71 18.19
C PRO A 621 27.23 -17.67 17.09
N ALA A 622 27.93 -18.03 15.99
CA ALA A 622 28.10 -17.14 14.85
C ALA A 622 26.80 -16.91 14.06
N ILE A 623 25.74 -17.72 14.29
CA ILE A 623 24.42 -17.54 13.67
C ILE A 623 23.79 -16.23 14.13
N ASP A 624 23.75 -15.98 15.45
CA ASP A 624 23.15 -14.76 15.98
C ASP A 624 23.94 -13.51 15.59
N LEU A 625 25.27 -13.61 15.61
CA LEU A 625 26.17 -12.54 15.19
C LEU A 625 25.97 -12.18 13.71
N GLY A 626 25.98 -13.20 12.83
CA GLY A 626 25.78 -13.00 11.40
C GLY A 626 24.38 -12.50 11.07
N ASN A 627 23.35 -13.01 11.75
CA ASN A 627 21.97 -12.56 11.56
C ASN A 627 21.80 -11.09 11.95
N PHE A 628 22.39 -10.67 13.08
CA PHE A 628 22.35 -9.28 13.53
C PHE A 628 23.02 -8.34 12.52
N GLU A 629 24.22 -8.67 12.06
CA GLU A 629 24.94 -7.86 11.06
C GLU A 629 24.19 -7.80 9.73
N ALA A 630 23.63 -8.93 9.25
CA ALA A 630 22.82 -8.97 8.04
C ALA A 630 21.57 -8.07 8.12
N HIS A 631 20.97 -7.93 9.31
CA HIS A 631 19.85 -7.02 9.53
C HIS A 631 20.27 -5.55 9.52
N LEU A 632 21.46 -5.22 10.04
CA LEU A 632 22.02 -3.87 9.92
C LEU A 632 22.30 -3.51 8.46
N ILE A 633 22.90 -4.42 7.70
CA ILE A 633 23.20 -4.24 6.26
C ILE A 633 21.92 -4.04 5.45
N GLU A 634 20.91 -4.92 5.63
CA GLU A 634 19.61 -4.78 4.96
C GLU A 634 18.95 -3.44 5.26
N TYR A 635 18.96 -3.04 6.54
CA TYR A 635 18.36 -1.79 6.96
C TYR A 635 19.12 -0.59 6.37
N ALA A 636 20.45 -0.60 6.41
CA ALA A 636 21.30 0.47 5.88
C ALA A 636 21.08 0.65 4.37
N LEU A 637 21.09 -0.46 3.61
CA LEU A 637 20.83 -0.45 2.17
C LEU A 637 19.45 0.15 1.86
N ARG A 638 18.42 -0.23 2.62
CA ARG A 638 17.05 0.26 2.41
C ARG A 638 16.84 1.71 2.82
N SER A 639 17.53 2.17 3.85
CA SER A 639 17.34 3.52 4.43
C SER A 639 18.25 4.58 3.82
N THR A 640 19.45 4.20 3.37
CA THR A 640 20.48 5.14 2.89
C THR A 640 20.95 4.86 1.46
N GLY A 641 20.69 3.66 0.93
CA GLY A 641 21.26 3.21 -0.34
C GLY A 641 22.68 2.63 -0.22
N ASP A 642 23.35 2.82 0.92
CA ASP A 642 24.67 2.26 1.20
C ASP A 642 24.53 1.10 2.22
N PRO A 643 24.89 -0.14 1.86
CA PRO A 643 24.83 -1.29 2.77
C PRO A 643 25.74 -1.17 4.00
N TRP A 644 26.75 -0.30 3.96
CA TRP A 644 27.76 -0.16 5.01
C TRP A 644 27.57 1.10 5.88
N ALA A 645 26.51 1.88 5.65
CA ALA A 645 26.28 3.14 6.37
C ALA A 645 26.19 3.00 7.90
N LEU A 646 25.83 1.81 8.40
CA LEU A 646 25.72 1.49 9.83
C LEU A 646 26.89 0.64 10.37
N GLN A 647 28.02 0.59 9.65
CA GLN A 647 29.17 -0.23 10.03
C GLN A 647 29.70 0.09 11.44
N HIS A 648 29.65 1.35 11.86
CA HIS A 648 30.08 1.76 13.21
C HIS A 648 29.24 1.10 14.33
N HIS A 649 27.93 0.88 14.09
CA HIS A 649 27.07 0.14 15.03
C HIS A 649 27.42 -1.34 15.08
N ALA A 650 27.69 -1.95 13.92
CA ALA A 650 28.16 -3.33 13.85
C ALA A 650 29.50 -3.50 14.58
N THR A 651 30.46 -2.60 14.34
CA THR A 651 31.76 -2.60 15.03
C THR A 651 31.60 -2.47 16.54
N ALA A 652 30.74 -1.57 17.03
CA ALA A 652 30.46 -1.42 18.45
C ALA A 652 29.84 -2.71 19.04
N PHE A 653 28.88 -3.31 18.34
CA PHE A 653 28.26 -4.58 18.73
C PHE A 653 29.28 -5.72 18.86
N PHE A 654 30.14 -5.91 17.84
CA PHE A 654 31.18 -6.94 17.89
C PHE A 654 32.22 -6.68 18.98
N ALA A 655 32.61 -5.42 19.21
CA ALA A 655 33.51 -5.05 20.30
C ALA A 655 32.90 -5.42 21.66
N GLY A 656 31.61 -5.10 21.85
CA GLY A 656 30.87 -5.46 23.06
C GLY A 656 30.80 -6.96 23.31
N TYR A 657 30.57 -7.74 22.26
CA TYR A 657 30.59 -9.20 22.35
C TYR A 657 31.98 -9.71 22.77
N ALA A 658 33.04 -9.18 22.15
CA ALA A 658 34.43 -9.57 22.41
C ALA A 658 34.91 -9.19 23.82
N ASP A 659 34.35 -8.13 24.42
CA ASP A 659 34.65 -7.75 25.82
C ASP A 659 34.27 -8.85 26.82
N MET A 660 33.22 -9.61 26.52
CA MET A 660 32.64 -10.59 27.44
C MET A 660 33.14 -12.02 27.18
N ARG A 661 33.40 -12.36 25.92
CA ARG A 661 33.94 -13.67 25.55
C ARG A 661 34.69 -13.63 24.22
N PRO A 662 35.62 -14.58 23.96
CA PRO A 662 36.27 -14.68 22.66
C PRO A 662 35.24 -14.72 21.51
N ALA A 663 35.40 -13.81 20.55
CA ALA A 663 34.57 -13.78 19.36
C ALA A 663 34.78 -15.05 18.52
N PRO A 664 33.73 -15.59 17.87
CA PRO A 664 33.90 -16.61 16.86
C PRO A 664 34.82 -16.13 15.72
N ASP A 665 35.37 -17.08 14.98
CA ASP A 665 36.19 -16.79 13.80
C ASP A 665 35.48 -15.77 12.87
N PRO A 666 36.13 -14.63 12.53
CA PRO A 666 35.52 -13.62 11.68
C PRO A 666 35.08 -14.14 10.31
N HIS A 667 35.81 -15.11 9.72
CA HIS A 667 35.40 -15.70 8.45
C HIS A 667 34.08 -16.47 8.60
N ARG A 668 33.94 -17.26 9.67
CA ARG A 668 32.69 -17.95 10.02
C ARG A 668 31.50 -17.01 10.18
N VAL A 669 31.68 -15.88 10.89
CA VAL A 669 30.62 -14.88 11.08
C VAL A 669 30.21 -14.29 9.74
N ARG A 670 31.16 -13.94 8.86
CA ARG A 670 30.86 -13.45 7.50
C ARG A 670 30.06 -14.45 6.68
N VAL A 671 30.42 -15.73 6.70
CA VAL A 671 29.66 -16.77 5.97
C VAL A 671 28.20 -16.83 6.46
N LEU A 672 27.97 -16.83 7.77
CA LEU A 672 26.63 -16.89 8.34
C LEU A 672 25.83 -15.59 8.16
N ARG A 673 26.51 -14.45 8.13
CA ARG A 673 25.93 -13.16 7.73
C ARG A 673 25.45 -13.21 6.28
N ASP A 674 26.28 -13.68 5.35
CA ASP A 674 25.95 -13.70 3.92
C ASP A 674 24.78 -14.66 3.64
N VAL A 675 24.75 -15.82 4.30
CA VAL A 675 23.61 -16.74 4.29
C VAL A 675 22.35 -16.06 4.82
N SER A 676 22.45 -15.31 5.93
CA SER A 676 21.32 -14.58 6.51
C SER A 676 20.82 -13.47 5.58
N LEU A 677 21.73 -12.71 4.97
CA LEU A 677 21.42 -11.65 4.02
C LEU A 677 20.73 -12.19 2.77
N LEU A 678 21.15 -13.36 2.29
CA LEU A 678 20.48 -14.05 1.19
C LEU A 678 19.05 -14.45 1.56
N ARG A 679 18.78 -14.87 2.81
CA ARG A 679 17.39 -15.05 3.28
C ARG A 679 16.63 -13.73 3.30
N HIS A 680 17.28 -12.60 3.59
CA HIS A 680 16.65 -11.28 3.58
C HIS A 680 16.18 -10.87 2.19
N ALA A 681 16.84 -11.31 1.11
CA ALA A 681 16.34 -11.10 -0.25
C ALA A 681 14.91 -11.65 -0.41
N HIS A 682 14.65 -12.87 0.08
CA HIS A 682 13.30 -13.42 0.12
C HIS A 682 12.38 -12.67 1.10
N ILE A 683 12.84 -12.36 2.31
CA ILE A 683 12.01 -11.63 3.29
C ILE A 683 11.55 -10.29 2.70
N ALA A 684 12.43 -9.59 1.97
CA ALA A 684 12.12 -8.34 1.30
C ALA A 684 10.98 -8.49 0.27
N THR A 685 10.85 -9.62 -0.44
CA THR A 685 9.76 -9.82 -1.42
C THR A 685 8.37 -9.91 -0.76
N ARG A 686 8.33 -10.34 0.51
CA ARG A 686 7.10 -10.49 1.30
C ARG A 686 6.54 -9.17 1.82
N PHE A 687 7.36 -8.14 1.85
CA PHE A 687 7.01 -6.80 2.30
C PHE A 687 6.98 -5.89 1.07
N PRO A 688 5.79 -5.41 0.64
CA PRO A 688 5.69 -4.59 -0.57
C PRO A 688 6.64 -3.37 -0.56
N ASP A 689 6.98 -2.91 0.63
CA ASP A 689 7.79 -1.73 0.93
C ASP A 689 9.31 -2.01 0.88
N ARG A 690 9.68 -3.29 0.90
CA ARG A 690 11.06 -3.78 0.83
C ARG A 690 11.35 -4.49 -0.50
N ARG A 691 10.31 -4.89 -1.24
CA ARG A 691 10.41 -5.70 -2.47
C ARG A 691 11.36 -5.12 -3.52
N ALA A 692 11.39 -3.79 -3.68
CA ALA A 692 12.28 -3.12 -4.63
C ALA A 692 13.78 -3.31 -4.31
N PHE A 693 14.12 -3.56 -3.04
CA PHE A 693 15.48 -3.80 -2.59
C PHE A 693 15.88 -5.28 -2.68
N ALA A 694 14.92 -6.19 -2.87
CA ALA A 694 15.20 -7.63 -2.93
C ALA A 694 16.23 -8.01 -3.99
N PRO A 695 16.22 -7.44 -5.22
CA PRO A 695 17.29 -7.68 -6.20
C PRO A 695 18.66 -7.17 -5.74
N GLY A 696 18.74 -5.96 -5.16
CA GLY A 696 20.00 -5.41 -4.66
C GLY A 696 20.56 -6.17 -3.46
N ILE A 697 19.70 -6.68 -2.58
CA ILE A 697 20.10 -7.58 -1.47
C ILE A 697 20.63 -8.91 -2.04
N LEU A 698 19.96 -9.47 -3.06
CA LEU A 698 20.39 -10.70 -3.71
C LEU A 698 21.75 -10.52 -4.43
N GLU A 699 21.93 -9.43 -5.16
CA GLU A 699 23.17 -9.08 -5.85
C GLU A 699 24.32 -8.90 -4.86
N LEU A 700 24.13 -8.07 -3.82
CA LEU A 700 25.11 -7.90 -2.75
C LEU A 700 25.46 -9.23 -2.08
N SER A 701 24.45 -10.07 -1.79
CA SER A 701 24.70 -11.39 -1.19
C SER A 701 25.49 -12.30 -2.12
N LEU A 702 25.21 -12.27 -3.42
CA LEU A 702 25.95 -13.04 -4.43
C LEU A 702 27.40 -12.59 -4.57
N ASP A 703 27.65 -11.28 -4.52
CA ASP A 703 28.99 -10.71 -4.58
C ASP A 703 29.81 -11.14 -3.35
N LEU A 704 29.25 -10.96 -2.14
CA LEU A 704 29.88 -11.38 -0.88
C LEU A 704 30.12 -12.90 -0.84
N LEU A 705 29.18 -13.70 -1.34
CA LEU A 705 29.36 -15.16 -1.46
C LEU A 705 30.35 -15.56 -2.56
N SER A 706 30.60 -14.70 -3.55
CA SER A 706 31.54 -14.97 -4.64
C SER A 706 32.98 -14.53 -4.31
N GLU A 707 33.16 -13.64 -3.33
CA GLU A 707 34.48 -13.24 -2.86
C GLU A 707 35.27 -14.47 -2.36
N VAL A 708 36.38 -14.74 -3.04
CA VAL A 708 37.40 -15.69 -2.59
C VAL A 708 38.19 -14.96 -1.51
N GLY A 709 38.15 -15.47 -0.27
CA GLY A 709 38.74 -14.81 0.87
C GLY A 709 40.19 -14.42 0.59
N THR A 710 40.43 -13.12 0.40
CA THR A 710 41.76 -12.55 0.58
C THR A 710 42.04 -12.62 2.07
N CYS A 711 42.92 -13.55 2.45
CA CYS A 711 43.68 -13.40 3.68
C CYS A 711 44.46 -12.10 3.58
N GLU A 712 43.92 -11.01 4.11
CA GLU A 712 44.75 -9.85 4.44
C GLU A 712 45.32 -10.08 5.84
N ALA A 713 46.54 -10.60 5.84
CA ALA A 713 47.52 -10.24 6.85
C ALA A 713 47.90 -8.77 6.60
N SER A 714 47.58 -7.88 7.54
CA SER A 714 48.23 -6.59 7.78
C SER A 714 47.89 -6.14 9.20
#